data_AF-A0A9D3T9T4-F1
#
_entry.id   AF-A0A9D3T9T4-F1
#
_cell.length_a   1.000
_cell.length_b   1.000
_cell.length_c   1.000
_cell.angle_alpha   90.00
_cell.angle_beta   90.00
_cell.angle_gamma   90.00
#
_symmetry.space_group_name_H-M   'P 1'
#
loop_
_entity.id
_entity.type
_entity.pdbx_description
1 polymer ?
#
loop_
_entity_poly.entity_id
_entity_poly.type
_entity_poly.pdbx_seq_one_letter_code
_entity_poly.pdbx_strand_id
1 'polypeptide(L)'
;MAREAAQDWPSTIMTALRQRKASKGKDSSQENQRPDPPDDLPQKTPTGGWTWATVAWGVVGGLVGVTLGLLACVYVATLHENDLWFSNIKEVEREISFRTECGLYYSYYKQMLQAPSIQQGLFELVNDNATESRRTINLLQRMNIYQEVLLSILYRLLPIQNYLEPVYFYIYTVFALQAVYVIALYITSWLLSGSWLAGALTATWYIINRVDTTRVEFTISLRENWSLPFFALQVAAITCYLRPHLKPLQQKVALWLVFLSTLCFCLTWQFNQFILLVQALIIFGLDCLELISPEQVTSLYLVQALSLLVVWAMQFCNPMILGSLALSFIVSVLFVRHFQRNVRTGGLLSRLGKLFLHSLLVLSLTFAINYLAKNALQLSSDEHIFKFVKAKFGLGSTRDFDAKLYLCEEAFGLLPLDTFERLAGTLLVYPYLCTLIVLLVMLVIVAVGNLSGSSSTPSQKDGKEEPMISIRPDVAYNLLHTVFFGLLALSTMRMKYLWTGHMCAFAAYGICGRELWGLYLKVIHCYSKAKLRMIRYSVPIIILAFLYYKFWPKLMEEISELREFYDPDTVELMTWISSKTSKKAVFAGSMQLLAGIKLCTGRVLTNHPHYEDRALRERTKQVYQIYARRTPEDVHGILRAAGAEFVVLEDSICYERRHSRGCRLRDLLDVANGHIMDGPGENDADLVPAPHPRFCEEIKSDTPAFTSLFTRVFRNKTFHVYKLKKGKKRAKAGGAGGASDGHA
;
A
#
# COMPACT_ATOMS: atom_id res chain seq x y z
N MET A 1 -35.84 12.96 -62.11
CA MET A 1 -35.94 14.34 -61.59
C MET A 1 -34.51 14.80 -61.32
N ALA A 2 -33.76 15.18 -62.36
CA ALA A 2 -33.72 16.52 -62.99
C ALA A 2 -33.11 17.53 -61.98
N ARG A 3 -31.94 18.14 -62.19
CA ARG A 3 -31.37 18.81 -63.37
C ARG A 3 -29.83 18.85 -63.25
N GLU A 4 -29.06 18.46 -64.29
CA GLU A 4 -28.36 19.31 -65.30
C GLU A 4 -27.08 20.00 -64.76
N ALA A 5 -25.94 20.08 -65.45
CA ALA A 5 -25.62 19.88 -66.87
C ALA A 5 -24.15 19.45 -67.06
N ALA A 6 -23.91 18.75 -68.17
CA ALA A 6 -22.63 18.45 -68.79
C ALA A 6 -22.38 19.40 -69.98
N GLN A 7 -21.10 19.59 -70.35
CA GLN A 7 -20.56 20.10 -71.63
C GLN A 7 -19.02 20.07 -71.49
N ASP A 8 -18.15 19.71 -72.43
CA ASP A 8 -18.24 19.20 -73.82
C ASP A 8 -16.83 18.62 -74.18
N TRP A 9 -16.76 17.64 -75.07
CA TRP A 9 -15.57 17.02 -75.73
C TRP A 9 -15.12 17.95 -76.91
N PRO A 10 -13.93 17.88 -77.60
CA PRO A 10 -13.31 16.63 -78.06
C PRO A 10 -11.79 16.48 -78.26
N SER A 11 -11.42 15.20 -78.41
CA SER A 11 -10.24 14.60 -79.04
C SER A 11 -9.72 15.30 -80.31
N THR A 12 -8.44 15.10 -80.68
CA THR A 12 -7.95 14.64 -82.02
C THR A 12 -6.45 14.99 -82.29
N ILE A 13 -5.60 13.94 -82.44
CA ILE A 13 -4.58 13.71 -83.50
C ILE A 13 -3.24 14.49 -83.59
N MET A 14 -2.18 13.66 -83.64
CA MET A 14 -0.91 13.70 -84.42
C MET A 14 0.21 14.75 -84.23
N THR A 15 1.39 14.18 -83.93
CA THR A 15 2.65 14.28 -84.70
C THR A 15 3.41 15.61 -84.73
N ALA A 16 4.56 15.66 -84.04
CA ALA A 16 5.78 16.26 -84.59
C ALA A 16 7.04 15.83 -83.81
N LEU A 17 7.84 15.00 -84.46
CA LEU A 17 9.26 14.82 -84.23
C LEU A 17 10.01 16.16 -84.36
N ARG A 18 10.95 16.45 -83.45
CA ARG A 18 12.31 16.88 -83.84
C ARG A 18 13.32 16.85 -82.69
N GLN A 19 14.29 15.97 -82.88
CA GLN A 19 15.60 15.93 -82.24
C GLN A 19 16.37 17.25 -82.41
N ARG A 20 17.24 17.57 -81.44
CA ARG A 20 18.60 18.05 -81.75
C ARG A 20 19.65 17.48 -80.79
N LYS A 21 20.52 16.65 -81.41
CA LYS A 21 21.87 16.19 -81.03
C LYS A 21 22.73 17.34 -80.49
N ALA A 22 23.48 17.15 -79.40
CA ALA A 22 24.78 16.47 -79.26
C ALA A 22 26.00 17.24 -79.80
N SER A 23 27.01 17.43 -78.95
CA SER A 23 28.41 17.67 -79.32
C SER A 23 29.31 16.96 -78.30
N LYS A 24 30.27 16.18 -78.83
CA LYS A 24 31.27 15.34 -78.16
C LYS A 24 32.56 16.13 -77.92
N GLY A 25 33.28 15.77 -76.86
CA GLY A 25 34.72 16.04 -76.70
C GLY A 25 35.39 15.02 -75.77
N LYS A 26 36.23 14.15 -76.37
CA LYS A 26 37.25 13.21 -75.84
C LYS A 26 38.21 13.84 -74.81
N ASP A 27 39.05 13.18 -74.00
CA ASP A 27 39.49 11.81 -73.65
C ASP A 27 40.12 12.00 -72.24
N SER A 28 40.04 11.09 -71.26
CA SER A 28 41.14 10.14 -70.95
C SER A 28 40.90 9.52 -69.56
N SER A 29 41.47 8.33 -69.41
CA SER A 29 41.30 7.32 -68.36
C SER A 29 41.71 7.74 -66.95
N GLN A 30 40.90 7.40 -65.94
CA GLN A 30 41.38 6.97 -64.63
C GLN A 30 40.31 6.10 -63.94
N GLU A 31 40.59 4.80 -63.90
CA GLU A 31 39.89 3.83 -63.08
C GLU A 31 40.23 4.13 -61.61
N ASN A 32 39.26 4.64 -60.87
CA ASN A 32 39.34 4.81 -59.42
C ASN A 32 38.07 4.24 -58.81
N GLN A 33 38.24 3.19 -58.00
CA GLN A 33 37.19 2.48 -57.28
C GLN A 33 36.35 3.48 -56.46
N ARG A 34 35.05 3.57 -56.73
CA ARG A 34 34.10 4.26 -55.86
C ARG A 34 33.67 3.31 -54.74
N PRO A 35 33.79 3.68 -53.46
CA PRO A 35 33.09 3.00 -52.37
C PRO A 35 31.58 3.24 -52.53
N ASP A 36 30.78 2.20 -52.25
CA ASP A 36 29.33 2.31 -52.16
C ASP A 36 28.90 3.42 -51.19
N PRO A 37 27.83 4.19 -51.49
CA PRO A 37 27.34 5.21 -50.56
C PRO A 37 26.76 4.53 -49.31
N PRO A 38 27.03 5.07 -48.10
CA PRO A 38 26.45 4.56 -46.88
C PRO A 38 24.99 5.04 -46.76
N ASP A 39 24.05 4.25 -47.27
CA ASP A 39 22.61 4.44 -47.01
C ASP A 39 22.26 3.94 -45.61
N ASP A 40 22.75 4.68 -44.61
CA ASP A 40 22.38 4.55 -43.21
C ASP A 40 21.75 5.89 -42.79
N LEU A 41 20.65 6.23 -43.47
CA LEU A 41 19.76 7.31 -43.05
C LEU A 41 19.20 6.97 -41.66
N PRO A 42 19.29 7.87 -40.68
CA PRO A 42 18.69 7.65 -39.38
C PRO A 42 17.20 7.45 -39.60
N GLN A 43 16.66 6.36 -39.07
CA GLN A 43 15.22 6.19 -38.95
C GLN A 43 14.69 7.40 -38.18
N LYS A 44 14.20 8.41 -38.93
CA LYS A 44 13.11 9.25 -38.49
C LYS A 44 12.11 8.29 -37.86
N THR A 45 11.88 8.48 -36.57
CA THR A 45 10.64 8.03 -35.95
C THR A 45 9.51 8.33 -36.93
N PRO A 46 8.65 7.36 -37.28
CA PRO A 46 7.64 7.59 -38.29
C PRO A 46 6.77 8.75 -37.81
N THR A 47 6.98 9.91 -38.44
CA THR A 47 6.11 11.06 -38.33
C THR A 47 4.75 10.62 -38.85
N GLY A 48 3.80 10.45 -37.93
CA GLY A 48 2.37 10.61 -38.18
C GLY A 48 1.78 9.75 -39.29
N GLY A 49 1.70 8.44 -39.07
CA GLY A 49 0.74 7.58 -39.76
C GLY A 49 0.24 6.51 -38.80
N TRP A 50 -0.95 6.69 -38.23
CA TRP A 50 -1.63 5.60 -37.52
C TRP A 50 -1.93 4.51 -38.55
N THR A 51 -1.10 3.49 -38.63
CA THR A 51 -1.45 2.30 -39.40
C THR A 51 -2.57 1.58 -38.66
N TRP A 52 -3.61 1.15 -39.38
CA TRP A 52 -4.73 0.38 -38.81
C TRP A 52 -4.26 -0.80 -37.95
N ALA A 53 -3.13 -1.42 -38.31
CA ALA A 53 -2.49 -2.47 -37.51
C ALA A 53 -2.05 -1.99 -36.12
N THR A 54 -1.47 -0.80 -35.98
CA THR A 54 -1.04 -0.27 -34.67
C THR A 54 -2.24 0.03 -33.78
N VAL A 55 -3.31 0.57 -34.36
CA VAL A 55 -4.58 0.81 -33.65
C VAL A 55 -5.21 -0.52 -33.22
N ALA A 56 -5.29 -1.49 -34.12
CA ALA A 56 -5.81 -2.83 -33.84
C ALA A 56 -5.03 -3.52 -32.71
N TRP A 57 -3.70 -3.50 -32.75
CA TRP A 57 -2.85 -4.04 -31.67
C TRP A 57 -3.03 -3.30 -30.34
N GLY A 58 -3.27 -1.98 -30.38
CA GLY A 58 -3.62 -1.20 -29.19
C GLY A 58 -4.97 -1.60 -28.59
N VAL A 59 -6.00 -1.78 -29.43
CA VAL A 59 -7.33 -2.23 -28.99
C VAL A 59 -7.28 -3.64 -28.42
N VAL A 60 -6.62 -4.58 -29.11
CA VAL A 60 -6.46 -5.96 -28.63
C VAL A 60 -5.74 -5.99 -27.28
N GLY A 61 -4.61 -5.28 -27.14
CA GLY A 61 -3.91 -5.18 -25.86
C GLY A 61 -4.77 -4.57 -24.75
N GLY A 62 -5.55 -3.53 -25.06
CA GLY A 62 -6.50 -2.93 -24.12
C GLY A 62 -7.57 -3.92 -23.66
N LEU A 63 -8.20 -4.65 -24.58
CA LEU A 63 -9.20 -5.68 -24.28
C LEU A 63 -8.62 -6.81 -23.43
N VAL A 64 -7.41 -7.29 -23.76
CA VAL A 64 -6.70 -8.30 -22.96
C VAL A 64 -6.45 -7.79 -21.54
N GLY A 65 -5.98 -6.55 -21.38
CA GLY A 65 -5.75 -5.95 -20.08
C GLY A 65 -7.02 -5.88 -19.22
N VAL A 66 -8.13 -5.41 -19.80
CA VAL A 66 -9.43 -5.36 -19.10
C VAL A 66 -9.92 -6.76 -18.74
N THR A 67 -9.82 -7.72 -19.66
CA THR A 67 -10.25 -9.11 -19.44
C THR A 67 -9.46 -9.75 -18.29
N LEU A 68 -8.14 -9.59 -18.25
CA LEU A 68 -7.30 -10.13 -17.18
C LEU A 68 -7.55 -9.43 -15.83
N GLY A 69 -7.82 -8.13 -15.84
CA GLY A 69 -8.24 -7.41 -14.63
C GLY A 69 -9.57 -7.92 -14.08
N LEU A 70 -10.56 -8.11 -14.95
CA LEU A 70 -11.86 -8.68 -14.57
C LEU A 70 -11.72 -10.13 -14.08
N LEU A 71 -10.89 -10.95 -14.75
CA LEU A 71 -10.60 -12.31 -14.31
C LEU A 71 -10.00 -12.33 -12.90
N ALA A 72 -9.04 -11.43 -12.60
CA ALA A 72 -8.46 -11.33 -11.26
C ALA A 72 -9.51 -10.95 -10.20
N CYS A 73 -10.42 -10.02 -10.52
CA CYS A 73 -11.54 -9.67 -9.63
C CYS A 73 -12.48 -10.85 -9.38
N VAL A 74 -12.93 -11.53 -10.45
CA VAL A 74 -13.81 -12.69 -10.35
C VAL A 74 -13.14 -13.82 -9.58
N TYR A 75 -11.86 -14.05 -9.82
CA TYR A 75 -11.07 -15.08 -9.14
C TYR A 75 -11.07 -14.85 -7.61
N VAL A 76 -10.73 -13.64 -7.15
CA VAL A 76 -10.68 -13.35 -5.72
C VAL A 76 -12.08 -13.34 -5.09
N ALA A 77 -13.11 -12.86 -5.81
CA ALA A 77 -14.49 -12.93 -5.34
C ALA A 77 -14.97 -14.38 -5.19
N THR A 78 -14.59 -15.26 -6.12
CA THR A 78 -14.93 -16.68 -6.07
C THR A 78 -14.24 -17.38 -4.92
N LEU A 79 -12.95 -17.09 -4.68
CA LEU A 79 -12.24 -17.62 -3.51
C LEU A 79 -12.89 -17.19 -2.21
N HIS A 80 -13.25 -15.90 -2.07
CA HIS A 80 -13.94 -15.42 -0.88
C HIS A 80 -15.27 -16.15 -0.64
N GLU A 81 -16.06 -16.36 -1.69
CA GLU A 81 -17.32 -17.10 -1.60
C GLU A 81 -17.07 -18.56 -1.19
N ASN A 82 -16.09 -19.22 -1.81
CA ASN A 82 -15.83 -20.64 -1.60
C ASN A 82 -15.15 -20.94 -0.26
N ASP A 83 -14.30 -20.03 0.26
CA ASP A 83 -13.62 -20.20 1.54
C ASP A 83 -14.55 -19.98 2.75
N LEU A 84 -15.58 -19.12 2.61
CA LEU A 84 -16.46 -18.75 3.72
C LEU A 84 -17.88 -19.26 3.59
N TRP A 85 -18.25 -19.79 2.41
CA TRP A 85 -19.64 -20.03 2.01
C TRP A 85 -20.51 -18.78 2.20
N PHE A 86 -19.95 -17.62 1.86
CA PHE A 86 -20.38 -16.31 2.35
C PHE A 86 -21.84 -15.99 2.02
N SER A 87 -22.33 -16.41 0.85
CA SER A 87 -23.72 -16.18 0.44
C SER A 87 -24.76 -17.01 1.20
N ASN A 88 -24.36 -18.15 1.77
CA ASN A 88 -25.28 -19.10 2.39
C ASN A 88 -25.35 -18.99 3.92
N ILE A 89 -24.37 -18.33 4.54
CA ILE A 89 -24.35 -18.07 5.98
C ILE A 89 -25.19 -16.85 6.38
N LYS A 90 -25.57 -16.75 7.66
CA LYS A 90 -26.42 -15.68 8.20
C LYS A 90 -25.67 -14.35 8.29
N GLU A 91 -26.41 -13.23 8.36
CA GLU A 91 -25.82 -11.89 8.49
C GLU A 91 -24.82 -11.79 9.67
N VAL A 92 -25.16 -12.33 10.84
CA VAL A 92 -24.26 -12.31 12.01
C VAL A 92 -22.96 -13.08 11.74
N GLU A 93 -23.04 -14.21 11.03
CA GLU A 93 -21.86 -15.00 10.67
C GLU A 93 -21.00 -14.28 9.63
N ARG A 94 -21.64 -13.65 8.64
CA ARG A 94 -20.95 -12.77 7.67
C ARG A 94 -20.24 -11.63 8.39
N GLU A 95 -20.87 -11.02 9.39
CA GLU A 95 -20.28 -9.92 10.15
C GLU A 95 -19.12 -10.36 11.05
N ILE A 96 -19.21 -11.56 11.64
CA ILE A 96 -18.10 -12.13 12.43
C ILE A 96 -16.87 -12.41 11.56
N SER A 97 -17.05 -12.72 10.26
CA SER A 97 -15.93 -12.92 9.34
C SER A 97 -15.09 -11.64 9.13
N PHE A 98 -15.68 -10.45 9.30
CA PHE A 98 -14.95 -9.17 9.33
C PHE A 98 -14.19 -9.01 10.66
N ARG A 99 -13.05 -9.70 10.78
CA ARG A 99 -12.22 -9.65 11.98
C ARG A 99 -11.47 -8.32 12.12
N THR A 100 -11.12 -8.01 13.37
CA THR A 100 -10.23 -6.89 13.75
C THR A 100 -10.64 -5.54 13.15
N GLU A 101 -9.74 -4.82 12.49
CA GLU A 101 -9.99 -3.51 11.87
C GLU A 101 -11.10 -3.57 10.81
N CYS A 102 -11.26 -4.72 10.12
CA CYS A 102 -12.25 -4.84 9.06
C CYS A 102 -13.68 -4.69 9.58
N GLY A 103 -13.95 -5.29 10.75
CA GLY A 103 -15.24 -5.17 11.42
C GLY A 103 -15.53 -3.74 11.84
N LEU A 104 -14.50 -3.04 12.34
CA LEU A 104 -14.63 -1.64 12.73
C LEU A 104 -14.98 -0.76 11.53
N TYR A 105 -14.27 -0.89 10.41
CA TYR A 105 -14.56 -0.09 9.20
C TYR A 105 -15.95 -0.37 8.63
N TYR A 106 -16.32 -1.65 8.51
CA TYR A 106 -17.65 -2.01 8.01
C TYR A 106 -18.77 -1.52 8.95
N SER A 107 -18.52 -1.44 10.26
CA SER A 107 -19.49 -0.89 11.22
C SER A 107 -19.83 0.59 10.95
N TYR A 108 -18.88 1.40 10.48
CA TYR A 108 -19.13 2.81 10.14
C TYR A 108 -19.93 2.95 8.84
N TYR A 109 -19.69 2.07 7.87
CA TYR A 109 -20.54 1.96 6.68
C TYR A 109 -21.99 1.63 7.08
N LYS A 110 -22.18 0.64 7.97
CA LYS A 110 -23.50 0.28 8.50
C LYS A 110 -24.16 1.43 9.26
N GLN A 111 -23.42 2.18 10.08
CA GLN A 111 -23.91 3.35 10.81
C GLN A 111 -24.47 4.41 9.86
N MET A 112 -23.77 4.72 8.75
CA MET A 112 -24.26 5.68 7.75
C MET A 112 -25.55 5.24 7.04
N LEU A 113 -25.70 3.93 6.81
CA LEU A 113 -26.90 3.38 6.19
C LEU A 113 -28.09 3.35 7.13
N GLN A 114 -27.86 3.10 8.42
CA GLN A 114 -28.90 3.09 9.45
C GLN A 114 -29.37 4.49 9.85
N ALA A 115 -28.56 5.52 9.60
CA ALA A 115 -28.93 6.90 9.90
C ALA A 115 -30.12 7.38 9.04
N PRO A 116 -31.07 8.14 9.63
CA PRO A 116 -32.29 8.57 8.94
C PRO A 116 -32.01 9.42 7.69
N SER A 117 -30.94 10.23 7.71
CA SER A 117 -30.48 11.02 6.56
C SER A 117 -28.96 10.97 6.43
N ILE A 118 -28.45 11.30 5.24
CA ILE A 118 -26.99 11.39 5.00
C ILE A 118 -26.36 12.45 5.91
N GLN A 119 -27.03 13.60 6.08
CA GLN A 119 -26.55 14.66 6.95
C GLN A 119 -26.47 14.21 8.41
N GLN A 120 -27.49 13.49 8.89
CA GLN A 120 -27.49 12.96 10.26
C GLN A 120 -26.38 11.91 10.44
N GLY A 121 -26.20 11.00 9.47
CA GLY A 121 -25.12 10.01 9.53
C GLY A 121 -23.73 10.67 9.55
N LEU A 122 -23.49 11.68 8.72
CA LEU A 122 -22.25 12.45 8.75
C LEU A 122 -22.03 13.15 10.09
N PHE A 123 -23.08 13.77 10.64
CA PHE A 123 -23.02 14.42 11.95
C PHE A 123 -22.67 13.43 13.07
N GLU A 124 -23.26 12.23 13.05
CA GLU A 124 -23.00 11.15 14.00
C GLU A 124 -21.57 10.60 13.88
N LEU A 125 -21.02 10.49 12.66
CA LEU A 125 -19.62 10.06 12.47
C LEU A 125 -18.60 11.13 12.91
N VAL A 126 -18.93 12.41 12.72
CA VAL A 126 -18.08 13.53 13.14
C VAL A 126 -18.12 13.73 14.66
N ASN A 127 -19.25 13.43 15.30
CA ASN A 127 -19.46 13.56 16.75
C ASN A 127 -19.73 12.20 17.38
N ASP A 128 -18.90 11.20 17.05
CA ASP A 128 -19.16 9.82 17.47
C ASP A 128 -18.83 9.63 18.95
N ASN A 129 -19.85 9.27 19.73
CA ASN A 129 -19.74 8.87 21.13
C ASN A 129 -20.08 7.39 21.36
N ALA A 130 -20.29 6.64 20.28
CA ALA A 130 -20.75 5.27 20.30
C ALA A 130 -19.62 4.25 20.05
N THR A 131 -18.45 4.70 19.61
CA THR A 131 -17.28 3.84 19.39
C THR A 131 -16.42 3.77 20.65
N GLU A 132 -15.96 4.92 21.15
CA GLU A 132 -15.09 5.00 22.33
C GLU A 132 -15.85 5.44 23.59
N SER A 133 -15.80 4.61 24.65
CA SER A 133 -16.37 4.92 25.95
C SER A 133 -15.80 6.23 26.54
N ARG A 134 -16.71 7.10 27.00
CA ARG A 134 -16.43 8.39 27.67
C ARG A 134 -15.70 9.42 26.79
N ARG A 135 -15.72 9.25 25.47
CA ARG A 135 -15.09 10.17 24.52
C ARG A 135 -16.02 10.43 23.35
N THR A 136 -15.92 11.62 22.79
CA THR A 136 -16.49 11.94 21.49
C THR A 136 -15.33 12.13 20.53
N ILE A 137 -15.35 11.43 19.40
CA ILE A 137 -14.27 11.46 18.41
C ILE A 137 -14.80 11.78 17.02
N ASN A 138 -14.01 12.50 16.24
CA ASN A 138 -14.26 12.68 14.81
C ASN A 138 -13.65 11.51 14.04
N LEU A 139 -14.49 10.59 13.58
CA LEU A 139 -14.06 9.40 12.87
C LEU A 139 -13.47 9.73 11.50
N LEU A 140 -14.00 10.73 10.79
CA LEU A 140 -13.49 11.15 9.49
C LEU A 140 -12.06 11.72 9.60
N GLN A 141 -11.79 12.48 10.65
CA GLN A 141 -10.46 13.01 10.91
C GLN A 141 -9.44 11.92 11.30
N ARG A 142 -9.87 10.89 12.04
CA ARG A 142 -8.95 9.94 12.72
C ARG A 142 -8.82 8.56 12.07
N MET A 143 -9.83 8.07 11.35
CA MET A 143 -9.94 6.66 10.94
C MET A 143 -9.83 6.44 9.41
N ASN A 144 -9.65 7.52 8.64
CA ASN A 144 -9.63 7.51 7.17
C ASN A 144 -10.82 6.73 6.56
N ILE A 145 -12.05 6.97 7.03
CA ILE A 145 -13.28 6.25 6.61
C ILE A 145 -14.00 6.86 5.40
N TYR A 146 -13.28 7.59 4.54
CA TYR A 146 -13.88 8.34 3.43
C TYR A 146 -14.51 7.42 2.39
N GLN A 147 -13.90 6.26 2.14
CA GLN A 147 -14.42 5.25 1.22
C GLN A 147 -15.72 4.62 1.75
N GLU A 148 -15.85 4.35 3.06
CA GLU A 148 -17.09 3.87 3.65
C GLU A 148 -18.20 4.92 3.50
N VAL A 149 -17.89 6.19 3.80
CA VAL A 149 -18.86 7.28 3.66
C VAL A 149 -19.30 7.45 2.21
N LEU A 150 -18.35 7.48 1.26
CA LEU A 150 -18.65 7.58 -0.16
C LEU A 150 -19.55 6.43 -0.63
N LEU A 151 -19.22 5.19 -0.27
CA LEU A 151 -20.03 4.04 -0.63
C LEU A 151 -21.42 4.07 0.00
N SER A 152 -21.53 4.50 1.25
CA SER A 152 -22.84 4.60 1.92
C SER A 152 -23.74 5.62 1.21
N ILE A 153 -23.18 6.74 0.76
CA ILE A 153 -23.89 7.76 -0.02
C ILE A 153 -24.31 7.20 -1.38
N LEU A 154 -23.39 6.55 -2.11
CA LEU A 154 -23.70 5.95 -3.41
C LEU A 154 -24.80 4.88 -3.29
N TYR A 155 -24.74 4.02 -2.28
CA TYR A 155 -25.74 2.99 -2.02
C TYR A 155 -27.12 3.57 -1.64
N ARG A 156 -27.16 4.75 -1.01
CA ARG A 156 -28.42 5.45 -0.67
C ARG A 156 -29.01 6.24 -1.83
N LEU A 157 -28.19 6.78 -2.73
CA LEU A 157 -28.63 7.63 -3.83
C LEU A 157 -28.97 6.83 -5.11
N LEU A 158 -28.26 5.73 -5.37
CA LEU A 158 -28.47 4.90 -6.55
C LEU A 158 -29.48 3.78 -6.24
N PRO A 159 -30.22 3.27 -7.26
CA PRO A 159 -31.22 2.20 -7.07
C PRO A 159 -30.58 0.81 -6.87
N ILE A 160 -29.44 0.73 -6.18
CA ILE A 160 -28.65 -0.49 -5.94
C ILE A 160 -29.35 -1.40 -4.91
N GLN A 161 -30.08 -0.79 -3.97
CA GLN A 161 -30.83 -1.49 -2.91
C GLN A 161 -31.84 -2.51 -3.44
N ASN A 162 -32.29 -2.36 -4.68
CA ASN A 162 -33.23 -3.28 -5.33
C ASN A 162 -32.55 -4.58 -5.80
N TYR A 163 -31.21 -4.60 -5.90
CA TYR A 163 -30.45 -5.68 -6.53
C TYR A 163 -29.41 -6.33 -5.62
N LEU A 164 -28.82 -5.57 -4.68
CA LEU A 164 -27.72 -6.04 -3.85
C LEU A 164 -27.90 -5.60 -2.41
N GLU A 165 -27.64 -6.52 -1.47
CA GLU A 165 -27.52 -6.17 -0.05
C GLU A 165 -26.30 -5.27 0.20
N PRO A 166 -26.30 -4.46 1.28
CA PRO A 166 -25.21 -3.54 1.56
C PRO A 166 -23.85 -4.21 1.67
N VAL A 167 -23.80 -5.40 2.25
CA VAL A 167 -22.55 -6.16 2.45
C VAL A 167 -21.94 -6.55 1.10
N TYR A 168 -22.76 -7.03 0.15
CA TYR A 168 -22.30 -7.40 -1.19
C TYR A 168 -21.82 -6.19 -1.97
N PHE A 169 -22.54 -5.07 -1.90
CA PHE A 169 -22.09 -3.83 -2.54
C PHE A 169 -20.73 -3.38 -2.01
N TYR A 170 -20.52 -3.47 -0.70
CA TYR A 170 -19.24 -3.13 -0.06
C TYR A 170 -18.11 -4.04 -0.56
N ILE A 171 -18.25 -5.37 -0.44
CA ILE A 171 -17.17 -6.31 -0.79
C ILE A 171 -16.88 -6.34 -2.30
N TYR A 172 -17.91 -6.30 -3.16
CA TYR A 172 -17.73 -6.32 -4.61
C TYR A 172 -17.07 -5.04 -5.12
N THR A 173 -17.27 -3.90 -4.45
CA THR A 173 -16.52 -2.68 -4.78
C THR A 173 -15.02 -2.89 -4.54
N VAL A 174 -14.63 -3.50 -3.40
CA VAL A 174 -13.23 -3.75 -3.08
C VAL A 174 -12.60 -4.75 -4.05
N PHE A 175 -13.34 -5.80 -4.44
CA PHE A 175 -12.88 -6.73 -5.47
C PHE A 175 -12.74 -6.06 -6.84
N ALA A 176 -13.68 -5.19 -7.22
CA ALA A 176 -13.59 -4.41 -8.46
C ALA A 176 -12.35 -3.49 -8.47
N LEU A 177 -11.95 -2.94 -7.32
CA LEU A 177 -10.70 -2.19 -7.19
C LEU A 177 -9.45 -3.05 -7.46
N GLN A 178 -9.50 -4.37 -7.21
CA GLN A 178 -8.39 -5.25 -7.58
C GLN A 178 -8.23 -5.40 -9.10
N ALA A 179 -9.33 -5.32 -9.86
CA ALA A 179 -9.24 -5.25 -11.33
C ALA A 179 -8.46 -4.00 -11.76
N VAL A 180 -8.75 -2.85 -11.13
CA VAL A 180 -8.03 -1.60 -11.38
C VAL A 180 -6.55 -1.74 -11.05
N TYR A 181 -6.21 -2.42 -9.94
CA TYR A 181 -4.83 -2.67 -9.57
C TYR A 181 -4.08 -3.50 -10.62
N VAL A 182 -4.65 -4.62 -11.05
CA VAL A 182 -4.03 -5.49 -12.07
C VAL A 182 -3.89 -4.78 -13.41
N ILE A 183 -4.90 -4.00 -13.82
CA ILE A 183 -4.85 -3.18 -15.03
C ILE A 183 -3.74 -2.13 -14.94
N ALA A 184 -3.55 -1.49 -13.78
CA ALA A 184 -2.48 -0.52 -13.59
C ALA A 184 -1.08 -1.15 -13.70
N LEU A 185 -0.88 -2.35 -13.13
CA LEU A 185 0.36 -3.12 -13.27
C LEU A 185 0.59 -3.57 -14.72
N TYR A 186 -0.47 -4.02 -15.40
CA TYR A 186 -0.47 -4.37 -16.82
C TYR A 186 -0.02 -3.17 -17.68
N ILE A 187 -0.61 -1.99 -17.45
CA ILE A 187 -0.26 -0.76 -18.16
C ILE A 187 1.19 -0.38 -17.86
N THR A 188 1.65 -0.48 -16.62
CA THR A 188 3.03 -0.16 -16.24
C THR A 188 4.04 -0.99 -17.02
N SER A 189 3.88 -2.32 -17.06
CA SER A 189 4.79 -3.18 -17.81
C SER A 189 4.69 -2.99 -19.34
N TRP A 190 3.51 -2.68 -19.87
CA TRP A 190 3.33 -2.32 -21.28
C TRP A 190 4.04 -1.00 -21.60
N LEU A 191 3.90 0.03 -20.75
CA LEU A 191 4.64 1.28 -20.90
C LEU A 191 6.15 1.07 -20.82
N LEU A 192 6.65 0.16 -19.98
CA LEU A 192 8.08 -0.09 -19.91
C LEU A 192 8.60 -0.87 -21.14
N SER A 193 7.90 -1.93 -21.57
CA SER A 193 8.37 -2.86 -22.61
C SER A 193 7.97 -2.48 -24.04
N GLY A 194 6.91 -1.70 -24.21
CA GLY A 194 6.26 -1.44 -25.49
C GLY A 194 5.56 -2.67 -26.09
N SER A 195 5.18 -3.66 -25.27
CA SER A 195 4.42 -4.85 -25.68
C SER A 195 3.30 -5.16 -24.69
N TRP A 196 2.09 -5.37 -25.20
CA TRP A 196 0.93 -5.78 -24.40
C TRP A 196 1.11 -7.19 -23.79
N LEU A 197 1.97 -8.01 -24.39
CA LEU A 197 2.33 -9.34 -23.89
C LEU A 197 3.07 -9.28 -22.54
N ALA A 198 3.83 -8.20 -22.29
CA ALA A 198 4.42 -7.95 -20.98
C ALA A 198 3.33 -7.77 -19.92
N GLY A 199 2.31 -6.99 -20.26
CA GLY A 199 1.13 -6.81 -19.41
C GLY A 199 0.44 -8.14 -19.11
N ALA A 200 0.23 -8.97 -20.12
CA ALA A 200 -0.41 -10.27 -19.95
C ALA A 200 0.39 -11.18 -18.99
N LEU A 201 1.72 -11.19 -19.15
CA LEU A 201 2.61 -11.93 -18.25
C LEU A 201 2.59 -11.38 -16.82
N THR A 202 2.59 -10.05 -16.64
CA THR A 202 2.43 -9.41 -15.33
C THR A 202 1.14 -9.80 -14.63
N ALA A 203 0.00 -9.72 -15.32
CA ALA A 203 -1.29 -10.06 -14.75
C ALA A 203 -1.38 -11.57 -14.40
N THR A 204 -0.84 -12.43 -15.27
CA THR A 204 -0.80 -13.88 -15.03
C THR A 204 0.04 -14.20 -13.78
N TRP A 205 1.24 -13.63 -13.65
CA TRP A 205 2.06 -13.80 -12.45
C TRP A 205 1.41 -13.23 -11.20
N TYR A 206 0.69 -12.11 -11.31
CA TYR A 206 -0.03 -11.53 -10.19
C TYR A 206 -1.10 -12.49 -9.64
N ILE A 207 -1.88 -13.10 -10.55
CA ILE A 207 -2.94 -14.06 -10.22
C ILE A 207 -2.37 -15.35 -9.63
N ILE A 208 -1.33 -15.92 -10.24
CA ILE A 208 -0.75 -17.20 -9.78
C ILE A 208 -0.04 -17.05 -8.43
N ASN A 209 0.64 -15.92 -8.20
CA ASN A 209 1.34 -15.65 -6.93
C ASN A 209 0.45 -14.87 -5.93
N ARG A 210 -0.88 -15.06 -5.98
CA ARG A 210 -1.86 -14.36 -5.13
C ARG A 210 -1.45 -14.25 -3.67
N VAL A 211 -1.01 -15.35 -3.05
CA VAL A 211 -0.59 -15.43 -1.64
C VAL A 211 0.50 -14.40 -1.26
N ASP A 212 1.30 -13.97 -2.24
CA ASP A 212 2.38 -12.99 -2.06
C ASP A 212 2.07 -11.61 -2.67
N THR A 213 1.01 -11.48 -3.47
CA THR A 213 0.61 -10.24 -4.15
C THR A 213 -0.59 -9.55 -3.51
N THR A 214 -1.52 -10.30 -2.90
CA THR A 214 -2.70 -9.74 -2.24
C THR A 214 -3.24 -10.68 -1.16
N ARG A 215 -4.06 -10.13 -0.26
CA ARG A 215 -4.79 -10.88 0.78
C ARG A 215 -6.24 -10.41 0.92
N VAL A 216 -6.74 -9.74 -0.11
CA VAL A 216 -8.05 -9.10 -0.12
C VAL A 216 -9.21 -10.09 0.05
N GLU A 217 -9.01 -11.38 -0.25
CA GLU A 217 -10.03 -12.43 -0.08
C GLU A 217 -10.51 -12.60 1.38
N PHE A 218 -9.63 -12.39 2.38
CA PHE A 218 -9.98 -12.59 3.80
C PHE A 218 -9.82 -11.34 4.66
N THR A 219 -9.23 -10.26 4.14
CA THR A 219 -9.11 -8.97 4.85
C THR A 219 -9.66 -7.80 4.03
N ILE A 220 -10.86 -7.94 3.49
CA ILE A 220 -11.45 -7.06 2.46
C ILE A 220 -11.30 -5.57 2.81
N SER A 221 -11.79 -5.15 3.97
CA SER A 221 -11.92 -3.74 4.36
C SER A 221 -10.61 -3.04 4.72
N LEU A 222 -9.47 -3.74 4.71
CA LEU A 222 -8.18 -3.12 5.06
C LEU A 222 -7.81 -2.01 4.08
N ARG A 223 -7.21 -0.95 4.63
CA ARG A 223 -6.90 0.29 3.89
C ARG A 223 -5.94 0.07 2.73
N GLU A 224 -5.02 -0.88 2.82
CA GLU A 224 -4.15 -1.26 1.71
C GLU A 224 -4.94 -1.75 0.47
N ASN A 225 -6.04 -2.48 0.65
CA ASN A 225 -6.82 -3.02 -0.47
C ASN A 225 -7.56 -1.92 -1.24
N TRP A 226 -7.90 -0.83 -0.56
CA TRP A 226 -8.48 0.37 -1.16
C TRP A 226 -7.42 1.22 -1.86
N SER A 227 -6.25 1.38 -1.23
CA SER A 227 -5.26 2.39 -1.61
C SER A 227 -4.25 1.92 -2.65
N LEU A 228 -3.78 0.67 -2.58
CA LEU A 228 -2.79 0.12 -3.53
C LEU A 228 -3.22 0.18 -5.01
N PRO A 229 -4.50 -0.02 -5.37
CA PRO A 229 -4.97 0.21 -6.74
C PRO A 229 -4.70 1.64 -7.24
N PHE A 230 -4.99 2.65 -6.41
CA PHE A 230 -4.74 4.05 -6.76
C PHE A 230 -3.23 4.35 -6.81
N PHE A 231 -2.45 3.75 -5.92
CA PHE A 231 -0.99 3.87 -5.96
C PHE A 231 -0.39 3.25 -7.22
N ALA A 232 -0.87 2.09 -7.67
CA ALA A 232 -0.42 1.48 -8.90
C ALA A 232 -0.78 2.32 -10.13
N LEU A 233 -1.98 2.94 -10.15
CA LEU A 233 -2.35 3.93 -11.17
C LEU A 233 -1.41 5.14 -11.14
N GLN A 234 -1.04 5.61 -9.95
CA GLN A 234 -0.08 6.69 -9.79
C GLN A 234 1.28 6.32 -10.38
N VAL A 235 1.81 5.13 -10.07
CA VAL A 235 3.08 4.61 -10.62
C VAL A 235 3.01 4.49 -12.15
N ALA A 236 1.89 4.00 -12.70
CA ALA A 236 1.67 3.93 -14.14
C ALA A 236 1.65 5.33 -14.79
N ALA A 237 0.98 6.31 -14.15
CA ALA A 237 0.89 7.67 -14.63
C ALA A 237 2.24 8.41 -14.55
N ILE A 238 3.03 8.21 -13.49
CA ILE A 238 4.40 8.74 -13.37
C ILE A 238 5.30 8.10 -14.42
N THR A 239 5.21 6.78 -14.62
CA THR A 239 5.94 6.07 -15.68
C THR A 239 5.59 6.63 -17.06
N CYS A 240 4.31 6.94 -17.29
CA CYS A 240 3.88 7.62 -18.51
C CYS A 240 4.49 9.02 -18.63
N TYR A 241 4.46 9.83 -17.57
CA TYR A 241 4.98 11.20 -17.53
C TYR A 241 6.49 11.31 -17.75
N LEU A 242 7.26 10.32 -17.28
CA LEU A 242 8.71 10.26 -17.41
C LEU A 242 9.20 9.79 -18.79
N ARG A 243 8.30 9.38 -19.69
CA ARG A 243 8.68 8.96 -21.03
C ARG A 243 9.20 10.14 -21.88
N PRO A 244 10.19 9.88 -22.75
CA PRO A 244 10.70 10.88 -23.66
C PRO A 244 9.65 11.26 -24.72
N HIS A 245 9.64 12.53 -25.13
CA HIS A 245 8.85 13.07 -26.26
C HIS A 245 7.31 13.05 -26.11
N LEU A 246 6.78 13.26 -24.91
CA LEU A 246 5.34 13.50 -24.72
C LEU A 246 4.92 14.86 -25.27
N LYS A 247 3.73 14.92 -25.89
CA LYS A 247 3.12 16.21 -26.26
C LYS A 247 2.71 16.99 -25.00
N PRO A 248 2.71 18.34 -25.02
CA PRO A 248 2.35 19.15 -23.85
C PRO A 248 0.96 18.81 -23.26
N LEU A 249 -0.02 18.49 -24.11
CA LEU A 249 -1.35 18.06 -23.66
C LEU A 249 -1.28 16.72 -22.91
N GLN A 250 -0.51 15.75 -23.41
CA GLN A 250 -0.35 14.44 -22.78
C GLN A 250 0.38 14.56 -21.44
N GLN A 251 1.36 15.46 -21.33
CA GLN A 251 2.03 15.76 -20.06
C GLN A 251 1.05 16.31 -19.02
N LYS A 252 0.20 17.27 -19.40
CA LYS A 252 -0.85 17.82 -18.52
C LYS A 252 -1.84 16.75 -18.06
N VAL A 253 -2.30 15.89 -18.98
CA VAL A 253 -3.20 14.78 -18.65
C VAL A 253 -2.53 13.79 -17.70
N ALA A 254 -1.27 13.42 -17.96
CA ALA A 254 -0.52 12.52 -17.07
C ALA A 254 -0.35 13.12 -15.67
N LEU A 255 0.02 14.39 -15.54
CA LEU A 255 0.12 15.06 -14.24
C LEU A 255 -1.23 15.14 -13.51
N TRP A 256 -2.33 15.38 -14.22
CA TRP A 256 -3.66 15.38 -13.63
C TRP A 256 -4.06 13.99 -13.11
N LEU A 257 -3.73 12.92 -13.86
CA LEU A 257 -3.89 11.54 -13.39
C LEU A 257 -3.01 11.24 -12.18
N VAL A 258 -1.76 11.70 -12.16
CA VAL A 258 -0.88 11.60 -10.98
C VAL A 258 -1.53 12.30 -9.79
N PHE A 259 -2.04 13.53 -9.95
CA PHE A 259 -2.73 14.24 -8.88
C PHE A 259 -3.95 13.48 -8.35
N LEU A 260 -4.88 13.07 -9.23
CA LEU A 260 -6.11 12.39 -8.81
C LEU A 260 -5.82 11.05 -8.11
N SER A 261 -4.94 10.25 -8.69
CA SER A 261 -4.51 8.98 -8.11
C SER A 261 -3.80 9.15 -6.76
N THR A 262 -2.95 10.17 -6.60
CA THR A 262 -2.29 10.52 -5.34
C THR A 262 -3.30 10.97 -4.28
N LEU A 263 -4.28 11.79 -4.67
CA LEU A 263 -5.35 12.24 -3.79
C LEU A 263 -6.17 11.05 -3.26
N CYS A 264 -6.62 10.15 -4.14
CA CYS A 264 -7.36 8.95 -3.75
C CYS A 264 -6.51 8.01 -2.87
N PHE A 265 -5.22 7.82 -3.21
CA PHE A 265 -4.28 7.05 -2.40
C PHE A 265 -4.14 7.61 -0.98
N CYS A 266 -3.96 8.93 -0.85
CA CYS A 266 -3.80 9.58 0.45
C CYS A 266 -5.09 9.60 1.29
N LEU A 267 -6.25 9.75 0.65
CA LEU A 267 -7.54 9.74 1.35
C LEU A 267 -7.88 8.35 1.93
N THR A 268 -7.54 7.29 1.21
CA THR A 268 -7.96 5.92 1.55
C THR A 268 -7.03 5.21 2.53
N TRP A 269 -5.83 5.72 2.79
CA TRP A 269 -4.87 5.07 3.67
C TRP A 269 -4.04 6.04 4.51
N GLN A 270 -3.96 5.81 5.81
CA GLN A 270 -3.25 6.69 6.75
C GLN A 270 -1.72 6.65 6.63
N PHE A 271 -1.16 5.51 6.21
CA PHE A 271 0.29 5.33 6.10
C PHE A 271 0.86 5.76 4.74
N ASN A 272 0.02 6.38 3.89
CA ASN A 272 0.41 6.88 2.57
C ASN A 272 1.70 7.72 2.62
N GLN A 273 1.89 8.50 3.69
CA GLN A 273 3.03 9.41 3.86
C GLN A 273 4.37 8.69 3.83
N PHE A 274 4.47 7.46 4.34
CA PHE A 274 5.73 6.71 4.33
C PHE A 274 6.08 6.21 2.93
N ILE A 275 5.07 5.78 2.17
CA ILE A 275 5.26 5.34 0.78
C ILE A 275 5.58 6.53 -0.12
N LEU A 276 4.92 7.68 0.08
CA LEU A 276 5.25 8.92 -0.61
C LEU A 276 6.64 9.44 -0.26
N LEU A 277 7.10 9.28 0.99
CA LEU A 277 8.48 9.60 1.35
C LEU A 277 9.48 8.73 0.59
N VAL A 278 9.24 7.41 0.49
CA VAL A 278 10.09 6.52 -0.33
C VAL A 278 10.09 6.96 -1.79
N GLN A 279 8.92 7.26 -2.36
CA GLN A 279 8.80 7.76 -3.74
C GLN A 279 9.52 9.11 -3.93
N ALA A 280 9.43 10.02 -2.96
CA ALA A 280 10.14 11.30 -2.95
C ALA A 280 11.66 11.10 -2.88
N LEU A 281 12.16 10.17 -2.05
CA LEU A 281 13.58 9.81 -2.00
C LEU A 281 14.07 9.21 -3.33
N ILE A 282 13.24 8.43 -4.03
CA ILE A 282 13.54 7.92 -5.36
C ILE A 282 13.65 9.07 -6.37
N ILE A 283 12.70 10.00 -6.39
CA ILE A 283 12.73 11.18 -7.26
C ILE A 283 13.98 12.03 -6.95
N PHE A 284 14.32 12.21 -5.67
CA PHE A 284 15.56 12.88 -5.26
C PHE A 284 16.80 12.17 -5.78
N GLY A 285 16.88 10.84 -5.64
CA GLY A 285 17.98 10.04 -6.19
C GLY A 285 18.13 10.18 -7.70
N LEU A 286 17.02 10.18 -8.46
CA LEU A 286 17.03 10.39 -9.90
C LEU A 286 17.49 11.80 -10.29
N ASP A 287 17.12 12.84 -9.53
CA ASP A 287 17.58 14.22 -9.75
C ASP A 287 19.08 14.35 -9.47
N CYS A 288 19.55 13.74 -8.38
CA CYS A 288 20.96 13.67 -7.99
C CYS A 288 21.84 12.96 -9.03
N LEU A 289 21.30 11.95 -9.72
CA LEU A 289 21.98 11.22 -10.79
C LEU A 289 21.80 11.84 -12.18
N GLU A 290 21.11 12.98 -12.28
CA GLU A 290 20.81 13.70 -13.52
C GLU A 290 20.04 12.85 -14.56
N LEU A 291 19.19 11.93 -14.09
CA LEU A 291 18.40 11.03 -14.95
C LEU A 291 17.04 11.59 -15.36
N ILE A 292 16.54 12.60 -14.64
CA ILE A 292 15.26 13.26 -14.90
C ILE A 292 15.44 14.77 -15.02
N SER A 293 14.55 15.42 -15.78
CA SER A 293 14.65 16.87 -15.97
C SER A 293 14.27 17.62 -14.69
N PRO A 294 14.89 18.79 -14.45
CA PRO A 294 14.52 19.65 -13.33
C PRO A 294 13.01 19.94 -13.28
N GLU A 295 12.39 20.26 -14.42
CA GLU A 295 10.96 20.59 -14.51
C GLU A 295 10.06 19.41 -14.12
N GLN A 296 10.44 18.18 -14.51
CA GLN A 296 9.72 16.97 -14.14
C GLN A 296 9.76 16.76 -12.63
N VAL A 297 10.92 16.91 -12.00
CA VAL A 297 11.10 16.79 -10.55
C VAL A 297 10.22 17.78 -9.79
N THR A 298 10.29 19.07 -10.17
CA THR A 298 9.50 20.11 -9.50
C THR A 298 8.01 19.86 -9.65
N SER A 299 7.55 19.47 -10.84
CA SER A 299 6.14 19.16 -11.08
C SER A 299 5.64 17.99 -10.22
N LEU A 300 6.40 16.91 -10.12
CA LEU A 300 6.03 15.74 -9.31
C LEU A 300 5.96 16.09 -7.81
N TYR A 301 6.93 16.84 -7.30
CA TYR A 301 6.92 17.30 -5.91
C TYR A 301 5.77 18.24 -5.60
N LEU A 302 5.46 19.19 -6.49
CA LEU A 302 4.33 20.10 -6.31
C LEU A 302 3.01 19.34 -6.32
N VAL A 303 2.84 18.33 -7.19
CA VAL A 303 1.64 17.49 -7.21
C VAL A 303 1.50 16.68 -5.92
N GLN A 304 2.58 16.06 -5.41
CA GLN A 304 2.55 15.32 -4.15
C GLN A 304 2.23 16.25 -2.96
N ALA A 305 2.90 17.40 -2.86
CA ALA A 305 2.65 18.39 -1.81
C ALA A 305 1.21 18.93 -1.87
N LEU A 306 0.72 19.30 -3.06
CA LEU A 306 -0.65 19.76 -3.25
C LEU A 306 -1.67 18.68 -2.85
N SER A 307 -1.43 17.43 -3.22
CA SER A 307 -2.31 16.31 -2.84
C SER A 307 -2.38 16.15 -1.32
N LEU A 308 -1.23 16.18 -0.63
CA LEU A 308 -1.18 16.13 0.84
C LEU A 308 -1.90 17.31 1.49
N LEU A 309 -1.75 18.53 0.97
CA LEU A 309 -2.43 19.72 1.48
C LEU A 309 -3.95 19.68 1.25
N VAL A 310 -4.40 19.17 0.11
CA VAL A 310 -5.83 18.96 -0.15
C VAL A 310 -6.41 17.90 0.78
N VAL A 311 -5.71 16.78 1.00
CA VAL A 311 -6.13 15.78 1.98
C VAL A 311 -6.15 16.35 3.39
N TRP A 312 -5.16 17.15 3.77
CA TRP A 312 -5.15 17.85 5.05
C TRP A 312 -6.41 18.70 5.24
N ALA A 313 -6.81 19.48 4.23
CA ALA A 313 -8.05 20.26 4.28
C ALA A 313 -9.30 19.36 4.37
N MET A 314 -9.37 18.29 3.57
CA MET A 314 -10.49 17.34 3.58
C MET A 314 -10.62 16.57 4.90
N GLN A 315 -9.50 16.32 5.58
CA GLN A 315 -9.40 15.62 6.86
C GLN A 315 -9.49 16.54 8.07
N PHE A 316 -10.27 17.62 7.97
CA PHE A 316 -10.50 18.57 9.07
C PHE A 316 -9.18 19.09 9.67
N CYS A 317 -8.25 19.45 8.79
CA CYS A 317 -6.93 19.96 9.14
C CYS A 317 -6.13 19.02 10.03
N ASN A 318 -6.20 17.70 9.80
CA ASN A 318 -5.51 16.69 10.60
C ASN A 318 -4.00 17.03 10.73
N PRO A 319 -3.52 17.33 11.94
CA PRO A 319 -2.16 17.84 12.13
C PRO A 319 -1.08 16.80 11.78
N MET A 320 -1.41 15.50 11.75
CA MET A 320 -0.45 14.44 11.39
C MET A 320 0.10 14.61 9.96
N ILE A 321 -0.70 15.15 9.03
CA ILE A 321 -0.27 15.35 7.63
C ILE A 321 0.76 16.48 7.53
N LEU A 322 0.55 17.58 8.25
CA LEU A 322 1.50 18.70 8.29
C LEU A 322 2.79 18.30 9.02
N GLY A 323 2.68 17.47 10.06
CA GLY A 323 3.82 16.88 10.77
C GLY A 323 4.52 15.74 10.03
N SER A 324 4.09 15.40 8.80
CA SER A 324 4.65 14.28 8.05
C SER A 324 6.09 14.53 7.62
N LEU A 325 6.90 13.47 7.67
CA LEU A 325 8.28 13.52 7.18
C LEU A 325 8.31 13.71 5.65
N ALA A 326 7.32 13.19 4.92
CA ALA A 326 7.18 13.35 3.47
C ALA A 326 7.02 14.83 3.08
N LEU A 327 6.07 15.55 3.68
CA LEU A 327 5.86 16.97 3.37
C LEU A 327 7.09 17.80 3.75
N SER A 328 7.68 17.53 4.93
CA SER A 328 8.90 18.18 5.38
C SER A 328 10.05 17.98 4.39
N PHE A 329 10.21 16.77 3.85
CA PHE A 329 11.23 16.43 2.87
C PHE A 329 11.00 17.14 1.53
N ILE A 330 9.77 17.10 1.02
CA ILE A 330 9.42 17.75 -0.25
C ILE A 330 9.68 19.25 -0.20
N VAL A 331 9.22 19.93 0.87
CA VAL A 331 9.47 21.37 1.08
C VAL A 331 10.96 21.67 1.16
N SER A 332 11.72 20.83 1.88
CA SER A 332 13.18 20.99 2.01
C SER A 332 13.89 20.88 0.67
N VAL A 333 13.56 19.87 -0.14
CA VAL A 333 14.15 19.68 -1.47
C VAL A 333 13.86 20.88 -2.37
N LEU A 334 12.60 21.32 -2.43
CA LEU A 334 12.20 22.47 -3.25
C LEU A 334 12.91 23.76 -2.81
N PHE A 335 13.02 23.98 -1.50
CA PHE A 335 13.71 25.14 -0.93
C PHE A 335 15.21 25.12 -1.24
N VAL A 336 15.92 24.06 -0.86
CA VAL A 336 17.37 23.95 -1.07
C VAL A 336 17.72 24.10 -2.55
N ARG A 337 16.95 23.46 -3.42
CA ARG A 337 17.17 23.51 -4.86
C ARG A 337 16.95 24.90 -5.45
N HIS A 338 16.05 25.71 -4.87
CA HIS A 338 15.88 27.10 -5.30
C HIS A 338 17.17 27.91 -5.13
N PHE A 339 17.91 27.69 -4.04
CA PHE A 339 19.15 28.40 -3.72
C PHE A 339 20.41 27.76 -4.33
N GLN A 340 20.50 26.44 -4.39
CA GLN A 340 21.69 25.73 -4.88
C GLN A 340 21.59 25.36 -6.38
N ARG A 341 21.82 26.34 -7.27
CA ARG A 341 21.82 26.10 -8.73
C ARG A 341 23.11 25.49 -9.29
N ASN A 342 24.22 25.58 -8.56
CA ASN A 342 25.58 25.22 -9.04
C ASN A 342 26.05 23.80 -8.65
N VAL A 343 25.13 22.90 -8.27
CA VAL A 343 25.47 21.54 -7.81
C VAL A 343 26.02 20.67 -8.94
N ARG A 344 25.58 20.91 -10.19
CA ARG A 344 25.92 20.10 -11.37
C ARG A 344 27.24 20.46 -12.07
N THR A 345 28.04 21.37 -11.51
CA THR A 345 29.28 21.87 -12.15
C THR A 345 30.55 21.34 -11.47
N GLY A 346 31.61 21.11 -12.25
CA GLY A 346 32.93 20.67 -11.77
C GLY A 346 33.29 19.22 -12.16
N GLY A 347 34.47 18.77 -11.75
CA GLY A 347 34.93 17.38 -11.92
C GLY A 347 34.32 16.42 -10.88
N LEU A 348 34.51 15.11 -11.07
CA LEU A 348 33.89 14.03 -10.28
C LEU A 348 33.92 14.28 -8.76
N LEU A 349 35.11 14.48 -8.18
CA LEU A 349 35.27 14.62 -6.72
C LEU A 349 34.57 15.88 -6.19
N SER A 350 34.63 16.98 -6.94
CA SER A 350 33.94 18.22 -6.60
C SER A 350 32.42 18.06 -6.68
N ARG A 351 31.91 17.35 -7.69
CA ARG A 351 30.47 17.04 -7.81
C ARG A 351 29.98 16.13 -6.69
N LEU A 352 30.74 15.08 -6.36
CA LEU A 352 30.41 14.20 -5.23
C LEU A 352 30.37 14.97 -3.91
N GLY A 353 31.35 15.85 -3.66
CA GLY A 353 31.35 16.72 -2.49
C GLY A 353 30.14 17.68 -2.44
N LYS A 354 29.82 18.32 -3.57
CA LYS A 354 28.63 19.19 -3.69
C LYS A 354 27.33 18.42 -3.50
N LEU A 355 27.22 17.20 -4.05
CA LEU A 355 26.05 16.34 -3.91
C LEU A 355 25.86 15.84 -2.48
N PHE A 356 26.95 15.49 -1.82
CA PHE A 356 26.95 15.13 -0.40
C PHE A 356 26.48 16.31 0.45
N LEU A 357 27.03 17.51 0.22
CA LEU A 357 26.60 18.72 0.92
C LEU A 357 25.12 19.05 0.64
N HIS A 358 24.68 18.93 -0.62
CA HIS A 358 23.29 19.12 -1.01
C HIS A 358 22.36 18.16 -0.26
N SER A 359 22.71 16.88 -0.24
CA SER A 359 21.93 15.85 0.46
C SER A 359 21.91 16.09 1.97
N LEU A 360 23.04 16.45 2.57
CA LEU A 360 23.13 16.78 3.99
C LEU A 360 22.27 18.00 4.34
N LEU A 361 22.30 19.05 3.53
CA LEU A 361 21.48 20.25 3.70
C LEU A 361 19.98 19.92 3.58
N VAL A 362 19.58 19.15 2.58
CA VAL A 362 18.19 18.70 2.43
C VAL A 362 17.73 17.90 3.64
N LEU A 363 18.51 16.92 4.09
CA LEU A 363 18.14 16.06 5.22
C LEU A 363 18.10 16.84 6.53
N SER A 364 19.10 17.68 6.81
CA SER A 364 19.11 18.54 8.01
C SER A 364 17.92 19.51 8.04
N LEU A 365 17.61 20.16 6.91
CA LEU A 365 16.44 21.02 6.80
C LEU A 365 15.14 20.23 6.96
N THR A 366 15.08 19.01 6.43
CA THR A 366 13.92 18.10 6.58
C THR A 366 13.66 17.80 8.05
N PHE A 367 14.70 17.40 8.80
CA PHE A 367 14.55 17.12 10.23
C PHE A 367 14.24 18.39 11.04
N ALA A 368 14.84 19.53 10.69
CA ALA A 368 14.55 20.81 11.33
C ALA A 368 13.09 21.23 11.13
N ILE A 369 12.59 21.22 9.89
CA ILE A 369 11.18 21.53 9.58
C ILE A 369 10.26 20.53 10.28
N ASN A 370 10.58 19.23 10.25
CA ASN A 370 9.75 18.22 10.89
C ASN A 370 9.67 18.42 12.41
N TYR A 371 10.80 18.70 13.06
CA TYR A 371 10.89 18.97 14.49
C TYR A 371 10.11 20.24 14.88
N LEU A 372 10.29 21.33 14.12
CA LEU A 372 9.57 22.58 14.33
C LEU A 372 8.05 22.40 14.14
N ALA A 373 7.64 21.70 13.09
CA ALA A 373 6.23 21.42 12.82
C ALA A 373 5.61 20.56 13.94
N LYS A 374 6.31 19.51 14.41
CA LYS A 374 5.84 18.65 15.50
C LYS A 374 5.74 19.40 16.82
N ASN A 375 6.70 20.27 17.13
CA ASN A 375 6.67 21.08 18.34
C ASN A 375 5.55 22.14 18.28
N ALA A 376 5.40 22.83 17.15
CA ALA A 376 4.35 23.84 16.96
C ALA A 376 2.94 23.24 17.05
N LEU A 377 2.76 22.01 16.54
CA LEU A 377 1.47 21.30 16.53
C LEU A 377 1.27 20.36 17.73
N GLN A 378 2.22 20.32 18.68
CA GLN A 378 2.21 19.41 19.85
C GLN A 378 1.96 17.93 19.50
N LEU A 379 2.54 17.47 18.40
CA LEU A 379 2.32 16.12 17.87
C LEU A 379 3.19 15.09 18.60
N SER A 380 2.56 14.12 19.28
CA SER A 380 3.23 12.94 19.88
C SER A 380 2.85 11.61 19.23
N SER A 381 2.06 11.64 18.15
CA SER A 381 1.44 10.46 17.53
C SER A 381 2.46 9.52 16.88
N ASP A 382 3.43 10.03 16.11
CA ASP A 382 4.39 9.21 15.35
C ASP A 382 5.52 8.62 16.19
N GLU A 383 5.67 9.00 17.46
CA GLU A 383 6.78 8.53 18.31
C GLU A 383 6.84 7.01 18.38
N HIS A 384 5.69 6.34 18.31
CA HIS A 384 5.62 4.88 18.40
C HIS A 384 6.16 4.17 17.17
N ILE A 385 5.96 4.74 15.97
CA ILE A 385 6.54 4.21 14.73
C ILE A 385 8.05 4.33 14.79
N PHE A 386 8.57 5.48 15.24
CA PHE A 386 10.02 5.65 15.40
C PHE A 386 10.61 4.78 16.51
N LYS A 387 9.89 4.58 17.63
CA LYS A 387 10.30 3.64 18.69
C LYS A 387 10.32 2.20 18.18
N PHE A 388 9.29 1.80 17.43
CA PHE A 388 9.24 0.50 16.77
C PHE A 388 10.41 0.31 15.79
N VAL A 389 10.66 1.26 14.90
CA VAL A 389 11.80 1.20 13.95
C VAL A 389 13.13 1.11 14.70
N LYS A 390 13.34 1.94 15.74
CA LYS A 390 14.55 1.86 16.57
C LYS A 390 14.69 0.49 17.24
N ALA A 391 13.63 -0.02 17.85
CA ALA A 391 13.64 -1.33 18.50
C ALA A 391 13.88 -2.47 17.49
N LYS A 392 13.28 -2.38 16.29
CA LYS A 392 13.44 -3.34 15.19
C LYS A 392 14.89 -3.46 14.71
N PHE A 393 15.63 -2.35 14.69
CA PHE A 393 17.04 -2.33 14.32
C PHE A 393 17.99 -2.43 15.54
N GLY A 394 17.47 -2.74 16.74
CA GLY A 394 18.29 -2.87 17.96
C GLY A 394 18.87 -1.56 18.50
N LEU A 395 18.37 -0.41 18.05
CA LEU A 395 18.82 0.95 18.40
C LEU A 395 17.97 1.60 19.51
N GLY A 396 17.05 0.87 20.14
CA GLY A 396 16.09 1.40 21.13
C GLY A 396 15.76 0.41 22.25
N SER A 397 15.12 0.89 23.32
CA SER A 397 14.72 0.06 24.46
C SER A 397 13.81 -1.08 24.02
N THR A 398 14.21 -2.30 24.32
CA THR A 398 13.47 -3.51 23.97
C THR A 398 12.28 -3.76 24.90
N ARG A 399 12.11 -3.01 26.01
CA ARG A 399 11.09 -3.25 27.05
C ARG A 399 9.74 -2.56 26.83
N ASP A 400 9.64 -1.66 25.85
CA ASP A 400 8.41 -0.92 25.61
C ASP A 400 7.28 -1.85 25.14
N PHE A 401 6.14 -1.84 25.83
CA PHE A 401 5.01 -2.74 25.57
C PHE A 401 4.49 -2.57 24.14
N ASP A 402 4.31 -1.31 23.71
CA ASP A 402 3.80 -0.98 22.38
C ASP A 402 4.74 -1.50 21.29
N ALA A 403 6.05 -1.32 21.45
CA ALA A 403 7.03 -1.79 20.47
C ALA A 403 7.08 -3.33 20.41
N LYS A 404 7.06 -4.03 21.55
CA LYS A 404 7.04 -5.49 21.58
C LYS A 404 5.76 -6.08 20.97
N LEU A 405 4.61 -5.43 21.16
CA LEU A 405 3.35 -5.86 20.57
C LEU A 405 3.45 -5.96 19.04
N TYR A 406 4.18 -5.04 18.40
CA TYR A 406 4.45 -5.11 16.95
C TYR A 406 5.59 -6.08 16.60
N LEU A 407 6.70 -6.08 17.34
CA LEU A 407 7.88 -6.91 17.04
C LEU A 407 7.59 -8.42 17.15
N CYS A 408 6.67 -8.80 18.02
CA CYS A 408 6.28 -10.20 18.25
C CYS A 408 5.22 -10.70 17.26
N GLU A 409 4.64 -9.81 16.45
CA GLU A 409 3.65 -10.19 15.44
C GLU A 409 4.37 -10.59 14.13
N GLU A 410 4.06 -11.78 13.63
CA GLU A 410 4.70 -12.36 12.42
C GLU A 410 4.61 -11.41 11.20
N ALA A 411 3.52 -10.64 11.09
CA ALA A 411 3.32 -9.67 10.02
C ALA A 411 4.40 -8.57 9.96
N PHE A 412 5.05 -8.26 11.08
CA PHE A 412 6.12 -7.26 11.16
C PHE A 412 7.52 -7.88 11.26
N GLY A 413 7.63 -9.21 11.20
CA GLY A 413 8.89 -9.94 11.13
C GLY A 413 9.60 -9.78 9.77
N LEU A 414 10.75 -10.45 9.65
CA LEU A 414 11.49 -10.56 8.38
C LEU A 414 10.71 -11.38 7.35
N LEU A 415 11.00 -11.17 6.06
CA LEU A 415 10.40 -11.96 4.99
C LEU A 415 10.86 -13.43 5.08
N PRO A 416 9.95 -14.41 5.18
CA PRO A 416 10.33 -15.81 5.25
C PRO A 416 10.84 -16.33 3.89
N LEU A 417 11.82 -17.26 3.93
CA LEU A 417 12.54 -17.73 2.74
C LEU A 417 11.66 -18.55 1.78
N ASP A 418 10.62 -19.20 2.30
CA ASP A 418 9.58 -19.90 1.53
C ASP A 418 8.92 -19.01 0.47
N THR A 419 8.89 -17.69 0.68
CA THR A 419 8.41 -16.70 -0.29
C THR A 419 9.23 -16.77 -1.58
N PHE A 420 10.56 -16.87 -1.49
CA PHE A 420 11.41 -16.97 -2.67
C PHE A 420 11.25 -18.30 -3.39
N GLU A 421 11.01 -19.40 -2.66
CA GLU A 421 10.73 -20.71 -3.25
C GLU A 421 9.44 -20.71 -4.07
N ARG A 422 8.36 -20.11 -3.53
CA ARG A 422 7.09 -19.93 -4.27
C ARG A 422 7.28 -19.09 -5.55
N LEU A 423 7.98 -17.96 -5.44
CA LEU A 423 8.25 -17.07 -6.58
C LEU A 423 9.22 -17.69 -7.60
N ALA A 424 10.11 -18.59 -7.17
CA ALA A 424 10.95 -19.39 -8.05
C ALA A 424 10.14 -20.45 -8.81
N GLY A 425 9.18 -21.09 -8.14
CA GLY A 425 8.30 -22.10 -8.73
C GLY A 425 7.48 -21.58 -9.92
N THR A 426 7.17 -20.27 -9.95
CA THR A 426 6.46 -19.56 -11.02
C THR A 426 7.41 -18.91 -12.05
N LEU A 427 8.70 -19.21 -12.00
CA LEU A 427 9.74 -18.60 -12.85
C LEU A 427 9.80 -17.07 -12.76
N LEU A 428 9.24 -16.44 -11.73
CA LEU A 428 9.19 -14.99 -11.61
C LEU A 428 10.52 -14.44 -11.08
N VAL A 429 11.11 -15.09 -10.07
CA VAL A 429 12.31 -14.58 -9.39
C VAL A 429 13.55 -14.55 -10.30
N TYR A 430 13.72 -15.53 -11.20
CA TYR A 430 14.88 -15.61 -12.09
C TYR A 430 15.00 -14.44 -13.07
N PRO A 431 13.99 -14.15 -13.93
CA PRO A 431 14.03 -13.00 -14.81
C PRO A 431 14.04 -11.68 -14.03
N TYR A 432 13.39 -11.63 -12.85
CA TYR A 432 13.45 -10.47 -11.97
C TYR A 432 14.89 -10.15 -11.53
N LEU A 433 15.58 -11.11 -10.91
CA LEU A 433 16.95 -10.92 -10.42
C LEU A 433 17.91 -10.59 -11.56
N CYS A 434 17.79 -11.26 -12.70
CA CYS A 434 18.61 -10.99 -13.87
C CYS A 434 18.43 -9.54 -14.37
N THR A 435 17.17 -9.10 -14.49
CA THR A 435 16.82 -7.74 -14.90
C THR A 435 17.31 -6.70 -13.89
N LEU A 436 17.11 -6.97 -12.60
CA LEU A 436 17.54 -6.11 -11.51
C LEU A 436 19.05 -5.90 -11.53
N ILE A 437 19.84 -6.99 -11.60
CA ILE A 437 21.30 -6.92 -11.58
C ILE A 437 21.82 -6.15 -12.80
N VAL A 438 21.36 -6.50 -14.02
CA VAL A 438 21.82 -5.83 -15.23
C VAL A 438 21.48 -4.34 -15.20
N LEU A 439 20.27 -3.98 -14.81
CA LEU A 439 19.89 -2.57 -14.74
C LEU A 439 20.58 -1.80 -13.63
N LEU A 440 20.89 -2.42 -12.48
CA LEU A 440 21.69 -1.79 -11.44
C LEU A 440 23.12 -1.50 -11.92
N VAL A 441 23.74 -2.44 -12.63
CA VAL A 441 25.06 -2.23 -13.23
C VAL A 441 25.00 -1.09 -14.24
N MET A 442 23.99 -1.07 -15.11
CA MET A 442 23.78 0.01 -16.08
C MET A 442 23.55 1.36 -15.38
N LEU A 443 22.76 1.40 -14.30
CA LEU A 443 22.53 2.59 -13.49
C LEU A 443 23.84 3.13 -12.90
N VAL A 444 24.70 2.25 -12.36
CA VAL A 444 26.02 2.65 -11.82
C VAL A 444 26.92 3.21 -12.92
N ILE A 445 26.98 2.56 -14.09
CA ILE A 445 27.77 3.04 -15.23
C ILE A 445 27.30 4.43 -15.67
N VAL A 446 25.99 4.62 -15.85
CA VAL A 446 25.42 5.92 -16.26
C VAL A 446 25.62 6.98 -15.17
N ALA A 447 25.44 6.63 -13.89
CA ALA A 447 25.68 7.52 -12.77
C ALA A 447 27.13 8.01 -12.73
N VAL A 448 28.09 7.10 -12.86
CA VAL A 448 29.52 7.45 -12.92
C VAL A 448 29.82 8.30 -14.15
N GLY A 449 29.24 7.99 -15.32
CA GLY A 449 29.38 8.80 -16.53
C GLY A 449 28.87 10.23 -16.36
N ASN A 450 27.66 10.40 -15.83
CA ASN A 450 27.04 11.71 -15.56
C ASN A 450 27.86 12.52 -14.54
N LEU A 451 28.37 11.87 -13.48
CA LEU A 451 29.16 12.50 -12.44
C LEU A 451 30.60 12.82 -12.88
N SER A 452 31.18 12.02 -13.79
CA SER A 452 32.56 12.20 -14.25
C SER A 452 32.75 13.39 -15.19
N GLY A 453 31.66 14.00 -15.66
CA GLY A 453 31.74 15.24 -16.44
C GLY A 453 32.31 15.06 -17.84
N SER A 454 32.15 13.89 -18.48
CA SER A 454 32.46 13.70 -19.91
C SER A 454 31.40 14.34 -20.82
N SER A 455 30.96 15.55 -20.49
CA SER A 455 30.45 16.50 -21.46
C SER A 455 31.58 17.48 -21.76
N SER A 456 32.68 16.98 -22.33
CA SER A 456 33.41 17.82 -23.27
C SER A 456 32.39 18.27 -24.31
N THR A 457 32.34 19.58 -24.52
CA THR A 457 31.79 20.26 -25.69
C THR A 457 31.60 19.30 -26.88
N PRO A 458 30.45 19.33 -27.60
CA PRO A 458 30.39 18.74 -28.92
C PRO A 458 31.29 19.59 -29.84
N SER A 459 32.60 19.42 -29.71
CA SER A 459 33.53 19.69 -30.79
C SER A 459 33.18 18.68 -31.84
N GLN A 460 32.36 19.14 -32.77
CA GLN A 460 32.28 18.74 -34.17
C GLN A 460 33.57 18.01 -34.60
N LYS A 461 33.59 16.70 -34.38
CA LYS A 461 34.50 15.75 -35.00
C LYS A 461 33.62 14.62 -35.47
N ASP A 462 33.66 14.45 -36.79
CA ASP A 462 32.88 13.55 -37.58
C ASP A 462 32.85 12.12 -37.03
N GLY A 463 31.68 11.49 -37.14
CA GLY A 463 31.54 10.03 -37.16
C GLY A 463 31.14 9.37 -35.84
N LYS A 464 29.82 9.20 -35.66
CA LYS A 464 29.13 8.11 -34.93
C LYS A 464 29.86 7.48 -33.73
N GLU A 465 29.72 8.06 -32.54
CA GLU A 465 29.62 7.26 -31.31
C GLU A 465 28.50 7.85 -30.42
N GLU A 466 27.30 7.28 -30.52
CA GLU A 466 26.26 7.47 -29.50
C GLU A 466 26.82 6.98 -28.15
N PRO A 467 26.48 7.62 -27.01
CA PRO A 467 26.86 7.06 -25.71
C PRO A 467 26.32 5.62 -25.62
N MET A 468 27.23 4.64 -25.54
CA MET A 468 26.93 3.23 -25.81
C MET A 468 25.86 2.64 -24.87
N ILE A 469 25.62 3.28 -23.72
CA ILE A 469 24.71 2.85 -22.66
C ILE A 469 23.97 4.07 -22.10
N SER A 470 22.66 4.15 -22.33
CA SER A 470 21.76 5.09 -21.65
C SER A 470 20.57 4.34 -21.04
N ILE A 471 20.16 4.76 -19.84
CA ILE A 471 18.96 4.21 -19.18
C ILE A 471 17.81 5.20 -19.34
N ARG A 472 16.64 4.71 -19.73
CA ARG A 472 15.48 5.61 -19.83
C ARG A 472 15.01 6.06 -18.43
N PRO A 473 14.52 7.31 -18.29
CA PRO A 473 14.10 7.83 -16.98
C PRO A 473 12.94 7.04 -16.35
N ASP A 474 11.98 6.59 -17.16
CA ASP A 474 10.86 5.76 -16.73
C ASP A 474 11.33 4.38 -16.20
N VAL A 475 12.34 3.78 -16.84
CA VAL A 475 12.96 2.52 -16.39
C VAL A 475 13.74 2.72 -15.09
N ALA A 476 14.54 3.79 -14.99
CA ALA A 476 15.32 4.11 -13.79
C ALA A 476 14.42 4.35 -12.57
N TYR A 477 13.28 5.02 -12.76
CA TYR A 477 12.26 5.20 -11.73
C TYR A 477 11.73 3.86 -11.21
N ASN A 478 11.30 2.98 -12.11
CA ASN A 478 10.74 1.67 -11.72
C ASN A 478 11.80 0.74 -11.11
N LEU A 479 13.07 0.86 -11.52
CA LEU A 479 14.21 0.16 -10.95
C LEU A 479 14.44 0.55 -9.48
N LEU A 480 14.57 1.85 -9.19
CA LEU A 480 14.74 2.30 -7.82
C LEU A 480 13.52 1.94 -6.96
N HIS A 481 12.31 2.07 -7.52
CA HIS A 481 11.08 1.68 -6.84
C HIS A 481 11.09 0.20 -6.40
N THR A 482 11.47 -0.72 -7.28
CA THR A 482 11.55 -2.15 -6.92
C THR A 482 12.64 -2.43 -5.88
N VAL A 483 13.75 -1.69 -5.89
CA VAL A 483 14.83 -1.84 -4.89
C VAL A 483 14.35 -1.40 -3.50
N PHE A 484 13.79 -0.20 -3.38
CA PHE A 484 13.32 0.31 -2.09
C PHE A 484 12.16 -0.53 -1.53
N PHE A 485 11.24 -0.98 -2.39
CA PHE A 485 10.17 -1.88 -1.97
C PHE A 485 10.68 -3.26 -1.56
N GLY A 486 11.67 -3.80 -2.28
CA GLY A 486 12.33 -5.05 -1.90
C GLY A 486 13.00 -4.94 -0.54
N LEU A 487 13.75 -3.86 -0.26
CA LEU A 487 14.36 -3.62 1.05
C LEU A 487 13.31 -3.52 2.17
N LEU A 488 12.20 -2.81 1.90
CA LEU A 488 11.10 -2.69 2.85
C LEU A 488 10.41 -4.04 3.12
N ALA A 489 10.18 -4.84 2.07
CA ALA A 489 9.57 -6.16 2.17
C ALA A 489 10.47 -7.17 2.89
N LEU A 490 11.78 -7.18 2.62
CA LEU A 490 12.77 -8.00 3.32
C LEU A 490 12.81 -7.68 4.81
N SER A 491 12.71 -6.40 5.15
CA SER A 491 12.66 -5.94 6.54
C SER A 491 11.34 -6.30 7.22
N THR A 492 10.21 -6.13 6.55
CA THR A 492 8.86 -6.27 7.12
C THR A 492 7.96 -7.08 6.19
N MET A 493 7.58 -8.30 6.60
CA MET A 493 6.81 -9.26 5.79
C MET A 493 5.54 -8.64 5.18
N ARG A 494 4.76 -7.89 5.96
CA ARG A 494 3.52 -7.23 5.48
C ARG A 494 3.76 -6.26 4.31
N MET A 495 4.98 -5.76 4.13
CA MET A 495 5.31 -4.85 3.02
C MET A 495 5.54 -5.60 1.69
N LYS A 496 5.53 -6.94 1.68
CA LYS A 496 5.62 -7.74 0.45
C LYS A 496 4.49 -7.44 -0.55
N TYR A 497 3.29 -7.11 -0.06
CA TYR A 497 2.14 -6.79 -0.93
C TYR A 497 2.37 -5.53 -1.79
N LEU A 498 3.23 -4.62 -1.33
CA LEU A 498 3.66 -3.45 -2.13
C LEU A 498 4.70 -3.84 -3.19
N TRP A 499 5.57 -4.81 -2.86
CA TRP A 499 6.71 -5.21 -3.68
C TRP A 499 6.36 -6.24 -4.75
N THR A 500 5.71 -7.36 -4.40
CA THR A 500 5.53 -8.52 -5.29
C THR A 500 4.74 -8.17 -6.56
N GLY A 501 3.69 -7.35 -6.44
CA GLY A 501 2.93 -6.88 -7.61
C GLY A 501 3.78 -6.04 -8.57
N HIS A 502 4.61 -5.15 -8.02
CA HIS A 502 5.57 -4.35 -8.80
C HIS A 502 6.68 -5.21 -9.40
N MET A 503 7.16 -6.23 -8.66
CA MET A 503 8.11 -7.23 -9.15
C MET A 503 7.57 -7.99 -10.36
N CYS A 504 6.27 -8.33 -10.40
CA CYS A 504 5.62 -8.94 -11.59
C CYS A 504 5.68 -8.01 -12.81
N ALA A 505 5.46 -6.70 -12.63
CA ALA A 505 5.54 -5.72 -13.70
C ALA A 505 6.98 -5.53 -14.20
N PHE A 506 7.93 -5.46 -13.27
CA PHE A 506 9.35 -5.23 -13.56
C PHE A 506 10.02 -6.46 -14.20
N ALA A 507 9.71 -7.66 -13.73
CA ALA A 507 10.21 -8.90 -14.34
C ALA A 507 9.68 -9.09 -15.77
N ALA A 508 8.42 -8.74 -16.02
CA ALA A 508 7.82 -8.84 -17.36
C ALA A 508 8.44 -7.83 -18.32
N TYR A 509 8.77 -6.62 -17.84
CA TYR A 509 9.61 -5.69 -18.57
C TYR A 509 10.96 -6.31 -18.93
N GLY A 510 11.60 -7.01 -17.98
CA GLY A 510 12.83 -7.77 -18.19
C GLY A 510 12.82 -8.66 -19.44
N ILE A 511 11.78 -9.48 -19.54
CA ILE A 511 11.61 -10.47 -20.62
C ILE A 511 11.12 -9.83 -21.91
N CYS A 512 10.24 -8.83 -21.84
CA CYS A 512 9.62 -8.25 -23.03
C CYS A 512 10.35 -7.00 -23.52
N GLY A 513 11.34 -6.50 -22.78
CA GLY A 513 12.05 -5.26 -23.04
C GLY A 513 12.98 -5.34 -24.25
N ARG A 514 13.12 -4.23 -24.98
CA ARG A 514 14.05 -4.15 -26.13
C ARG A 514 15.49 -3.99 -25.68
N GLU A 515 15.71 -3.22 -24.62
CA GLU A 515 17.02 -2.80 -24.14
C GLU A 515 17.85 -3.99 -23.67
N LEU A 516 17.26 -4.85 -22.82
CA LEU A 516 17.96 -5.98 -22.21
C LEU A 516 18.33 -7.03 -23.25
N TRP A 517 17.37 -7.48 -24.07
CA TRP A 517 17.67 -8.41 -25.16
C TRP A 517 18.60 -7.80 -26.21
N GLY A 518 18.52 -6.50 -26.46
CA GLY A 518 19.47 -5.79 -27.32
C GLY A 518 20.89 -5.89 -26.77
N LEU A 519 21.07 -5.68 -25.47
CA LEU A 519 22.36 -5.82 -24.78
C LEU A 519 22.86 -7.27 -24.82
N TYR A 520 22.05 -8.25 -24.42
CA TYR A 520 22.43 -9.67 -24.44
C TYR A 520 22.82 -10.14 -25.85
N LEU A 521 22.02 -9.82 -26.86
CA LEU A 521 22.30 -10.25 -28.24
C LEU A 521 23.54 -9.56 -28.83
N LYS A 522 23.85 -8.33 -28.41
CA LYS A 522 25.10 -7.65 -28.78
C LYS A 522 26.30 -8.33 -28.13
N VAL A 523 26.23 -8.66 -26.83
CA VAL A 523 27.29 -9.37 -26.11
C VAL A 523 27.56 -10.75 -26.73
N ILE A 524 26.51 -11.46 -27.15
CA ILE A 524 26.60 -12.79 -27.78
C ILE A 524 26.90 -12.70 -29.30
N HIS A 525 27.16 -11.50 -29.83
CA HIS A 525 27.44 -11.27 -31.26
C HIS A 525 26.36 -11.82 -32.22
N CYS A 526 25.11 -11.94 -31.74
CA CYS A 526 23.98 -12.54 -32.46
C CYS A 526 22.86 -11.53 -32.75
N TYR A 527 23.17 -10.23 -32.70
CA TYR A 527 22.19 -9.17 -32.84
C TYR A 527 21.60 -9.09 -34.25
N SER A 528 20.30 -9.31 -34.35
CA SER A 528 19.49 -9.02 -35.54
C SER A 528 18.12 -8.51 -35.11
N LYS A 529 17.59 -7.49 -35.80
CA LYS A 529 16.25 -6.91 -35.51
C LYS A 529 15.15 -7.98 -35.59
N ALA A 530 15.28 -8.97 -36.48
CA ALA A 530 14.34 -10.07 -36.60
C ALA A 530 14.43 -11.04 -35.40
N LYS A 531 15.63 -11.44 -35.00
CA LYS A 531 15.87 -12.32 -33.83
C LYS A 531 15.39 -11.67 -32.54
N LEU A 532 15.67 -10.38 -32.34
CA LEU A 532 15.18 -9.62 -31.19
C LEU A 532 13.65 -9.61 -31.13
N ARG A 533 12.97 -9.40 -32.27
CA ARG A 533 11.51 -9.43 -32.33
C ARG A 533 10.97 -10.82 -32.00
N MET A 534 11.56 -11.88 -32.57
CA MET A 534 11.17 -13.26 -32.32
C MET A 534 11.27 -13.61 -30.83
N ILE A 535 12.43 -13.38 -30.20
CA ILE A 535 12.66 -13.70 -28.78
C ILE A 535 11.67 -12.97 -27.87
N ARG A 536 11.42 -11.68 -28.13
CA ARG A 536 10.49 -10.86 -27.33
C ARG A 536 9.04 -11.32 -27.36
N TYR A 537 8.65 -12.13 -28.35
CA TYR A 537 7.32 -12.74 -28.41
C TYR A 537 7.34 -14.22 -28.01
N SER A 538 8.34 -14.99 -28.44
CA SER A 538 8.41 -16.43 -28.15
C SER A 538 8.67 -16.72 -26.67
N VAL A 539 9.59 -16.01 -26.01
CA VAL A 539 9.93 -16.28 -24.61
C VAL A 539 8.74 -16.04 -23.67
N PRO A 540 8.02 -14.89 -23.71
CA PRO A 540 6.84 -14.73 -22.87
C PRO A 540 5.73 -15.72 -23.18
N ILE A 541 5.51 -16.11 -24.45
CA ILE A 541 4.51 -17.10 -24.82
C ILE A 541 4.85 -18.47 -24.22
N ILE A 542 6.12 -18.89 -24.29
CA ILE A 542 6.59 -20.15 -23.69
C ILE A 542 6.39 -20.13 -22.17
N ILE A 543 6.72 -19.01 -21.51
CA ILE A 543 6.52 -18.87 -20.06
C ILE A 543 5.02 -18.92 -19.72
N LEU A 544 4.17 -18.20 -20.46
CA LEU A 544 2.72 -18.24 -20.26
C LEU A 544 2.15 -19.66 -20.46
N ALA A 545 2.61 -20.40 -21.47
CA ALA A 545 2.20 -21.77 -21.71
C ALA A 545 2.64 -22.71 -20.57
N PHE A 546 3.87 -22.56 -20.07
CA PHE A 546 4.36 -23.30 -18.90
C PHE A 546 3.55 -22.99 -17.65
N LEU A 547 3.29 -21.70 -17.38
CA LEU A 547 2.51 -21.26 -16.23
C LEU A 547 1.09 -21.82 -16.28
N TYR A 548 0.44 -21.75 -17.45
CA TYR A 548 -0.87 -22.34 -17.67
C TYR A 548 -0.84 -23.84 -17.39
N TYR A 549 0.06 -24.60 -18.04
CA TYR A 549 0.14 -26.05 -17.87
C TYR A 549 0.38 -26.49 -16.40
N LYS A 550 1.30 -25.81 -15.70
CA LYS A 550 1.72 -26.20 -14.36
C LYS A 550 0.75 -25.74 -13.26
N PHE A 551 0.20 -24.52 -13.36
CA PHE A 551 -0.56 -23.91 -12.27
C PHE A 551 -2.08 -23.92 -12.49
N TRP A 552 -2.57 -24.18 -13.70
CA TRP A 552 -4.01 -24.31 -13.94
C TRP A 552 -4.68 -25.40 -13.10
N PRO A 553 -4.12 -26.63 -12.94
CA PRO A 553 -4.73 -27.64 -12.07
C PRO A 553 -4.81 -27.19 -10.62
N LYS A 554 -3.75 -26.58 -10.10
CA LYS A 554 -3.70 -26.04 -8.74
C LYS A 554 -4.72 -24.93 -8.52
N LEU A 555 -4.83 -24.02 -9.49
CA LEU A 555 -5.81 -22.93 -9.45
C LEU A 555 -7.25 -23.46 -9.41
N MET A 556 -7.53 -24.49 -10.21
CA MET A 556 -8.85 -25.12 -10.23
C MET A 556 -9.15 -25.91 -8.96
N GLU A 557 -8.14 -26.56 -8.38
CA GLU A 557 -8.26 -27.20 -7.07
C GLU A 557 -8.62 -26.18 -5.98
N GLU A 558 -7.87 -25.07 -5.89
CA GLU A 558 -8.15 -23.96 -4.95
C GLU A 558 -9.56 -23.39 -5.14
N ILE A 559 -10.01 -23.20 -6.38
CA ILE A 559 -11.37 -22.71 -6.66
C ILE A 559 -12.42 -23.79 -6.34
N SER A 560 -12.11 -25.08 -6.48
CA SER A 560 -13.07 -26.15 -6.19
C SER A 560 -13.21 -26.47 -4.70
N GLU A 561 -12.27 -26.02 -3.87
CA GLU A 561 -12.31 -26.25 -2.43
C GLU A 561 -13.42 -25.41 -1.79
N LEU A 562 -14.49 -26.07 -1.36
CA LEU A 562 -15.60 -25.45 -0.64
C LEU A 562 -15.39 -25.62 0.85
N ARG A 563 -15.36 -24.50 1.56
CA ARG A 563 -15.27 -24.41 3.02
C ARG A 563 -16.44 -23.60 3.55
N GLU A 564 -16.79 -23.85 4.80
CA GLU A 564 -17.83 -23.10 5.51
C GLU A 564 -17.19 -22.32 6.65
N PHE A 565 -17.50 -21.03 6.75
CA PHE A 565 -17.14 -20.25 7.92
C PHE A 565 -17.96 -20.72 9.13
N TYR A 566 -17.31 -21.34 10.11
CA TYR A 566 -17.98 -21.90 11.28
C TYR A 566 -17.34 -21.42 12.59
N ASP A 567 -18.05 -20.55 13.31
CA ASP A 567 -17.65 -20.02 14.62
C ASP A 567 -18.85 -19.89 15.58
N PRO A 568 -19.39 -21.03 16.07
CA PRO A 568 -20.61 -21.04 16.87
C PRO A 568 -20.44 -20.33 18.22
N ASP A 569 -19.24 -20.38 18.82
CA ASP A 569 -18.96 -19.75 20.11
C ASP A 569 -19.05 -18.22 20.01
N THR A 570 -18.54 -17.63 18.93
CA THR A 570 -18.65 -16.19 18.70
C THR A 570 -20.09 -15.81 18.34
N VAL A 571 -20.79 -16.61 17.52
CA VAL A 571 -22.22 -16.38 17.20
C VAL A 571 -23.07 -16.38 18.47
N GLU A 572 -22.86 -17.34 19.36
CA GLU A 572 -23.56 -17.42 20.65
C GLU A 572 -23.28 -16.19 21.51
N LEU A 573 -22.01 -15.76 21.61
CA LEU A 573 -21.62 -14.55 22.33
C LEU A 573 -22.33 -13.30 21.77
N MET A 574 -22.29 -13.09 20.44
CA MET A 574 -22.91 -11.92 19.81
C MET A 574 -24.44 -11.92 19.97
N THR A 575 -25.06 -13.10 19.90
CA THR A 575 -26.50 -13.28 20.13
C THR A 575 -26.89 -12.98 21.57
N TRP A 576 -26.09 -13.44 22.54
CA TRP A 576 -26.29 -13.13 23.95
C TRP A 576 -26.12 -11.64 24.23
N ILE A 577 -25.05 -11.02 23.72
CA ILE A 577 -24.84 -9.56 23.87
C ILE A 577 -26.04 -8.81 23.31
N SER A 578 -26.49 -9.19 22.12
CA SER A 578 -27.60 -8.55 21.43
C SER A 578 -28.92 -8.62 22.19
N SER A 579 -29.21 -9.77 22.81
CA SER A 579 -30.50 -10.05 23.46
C SER A 579 -30.54 -9.72 24.96
N LYS A 580 -29.42 -9.79 25.68
CA LYS A 580 -29.38 -9.68 27.15
C LYS A 580 -28.76 -8.38 27.67
N THR A 581 -28.17 -7.54 26.80
CA THR A 581 -27.54 -6.29 27.22
C THR A 581 -28.19 -5.05 26.61
N SER A 582 -28.09 -3.92 27.34
CA SER A 582 -28.52 -2.61 26.85
C SER A 582 -27.75 -2.20 25.59
N LYS A 583 -28.40 -1.46 24.68
CA LYS A 583 -27.75 -0.88 23.48
C LYS A 583 -26.59 0.07 23.82
N LYS A 584 -26.59 0.66 25.01
CA LYS A 584 -25.53 1.58 25.50
C LYS A 584 -24.50 0.89 26.41
N ALA A 585 -24.57 -0.43 26.56
CA ALA A 585 -23.64 -1.17 27.39
C ALA A 585 -22.21 -1.04 26.84
N VAL A 586 -21.25 -0.89 27.75
CA VAL A 586 -19.82 -0.75 27.42
C VAL A 586 -19.08 -2.06 27.70
N PHE A 587 -18.37 -2.55 26.69
CA PHE A 587 -17.60 -3.79 26.75
C PHE A 587 -16.08 -3.53 26.75
N ALA A 588 -15.37 -4.31 27.56
CA ALA A 588 -13.92 -4.40 27.59
C ALA A 588 -13.44 -5.81 27.24
N GLY A 589 -12.27 -5.93 26.61
CA GLY A 589 -11.72 -7.19 26.13
C GLY A 589 -10.54 -6.98 25.17
N SER A 590 -10.20 -8.01 24.38
CA SER A 590 -9.21 -7.85 23.32
C SER A 590 -9.71 -6.87 22.25
N MET A 591 -8.79 -6.10 21.68
CA MET A 591 -9.16 -5.16 20.61
C MET A 591 -9.79 -5.87 19.40
N GLN A 592 -9.33 -7.10 19.11
CA GLN A 592 -9.78 -7.89 17.98
C GLN A 592 -11.25 -8.30 18.11
N LEU A 593 -11.64 -8.84 19.28
CA LEU A 593 -13.02 -9.24 19.55
C LEU A 593 -13.96 -8.03 19.68
N LEU A 594 -13.50 -6.94 20.31
CA LEU A 594 -14.32 -5.75 20.51
C LEU A 594 -14.77 -5.10 19.20
N ALA A 595 -13.95 -5.15 18.14
CA ALA A 595 -14.37 -4.69 16.82
C ALA A 595 -15.53 -5.53 16.25
N GLY A 596 -15.51 -6.85 16.45
CA GLY A 596 -16.62 -7.75 16.11
C GLY A 596 -17.88 -7.45 16.94
N ILE A 597 -17.72 -7.18 18.24
CA ILE A 597 -18.84 -6.77 19.11
C ILE A 597 -19.46 -5.47 18.58
N LYS A 598 -18.65 -4.45 18.22
CA LYS A 598 -19.17 -3.20 17.66
C LYS A 598 -19.94 -3.44 16.36
N LEU A 599 -19.41 -4.25 15.44
CA LEU A 599 -20.08 -4.52 14.18
C LEU A 599 -21.40 -5.29 14.37
N CYS A 600 -21.35 -6.43 15.04
CA CYS A 600 -22.49 -7.35 15.15
C CYS A 600 -23.59 -6.80 16.06
N THR A 601 -23.22 -5.99 17.05
CA THR A 601 -24.12 -5.63 18.15
C THR A 601 -24.27 -4.11 18.34
N GLY A 602 -23.37 -3.28 17.81
CA GLY A 602 -23.42 -1.83 17.97
C GLY A 602 -23.05 -1.30 19.36
N ARG A 603 -22.56 -2.15 20.27
CA ARG A 603 -22.20 -1.74 21.65
C ARG A 603 -20.93 -0.90 21.68
N VAL A 604 -20.79 -0.11 22.74
CA VAL A 604 -19.69 0.85 22.94
C VAL A 604 -18.45 0.11 23.44
N LEU A 605 -17.27 0.49 22.95
CA LEU A 605 -16.01 -0.19 23.24
C LEU A 605 -15.14 0.62 24.21
N THR A 606 -14.37 -0.06 25.05
CA THR A 606 -13.29 0.60 25.81
C THR A 606 -12.05 0.86 24.97
N ASN A 607 -11.72 -0.05 24.06
CA ASN A 607 -10.55 -0.05 23.18
C ASN A 607 -10.89 -0.76 21.86
N HIS A 608 -10.08 -0.54 20.82
CA HIS A 608 -10.31 -1.11 19.50
C HIS A 608 -9.00 -1.18 18.67
N PRO A 609 -8.97 -1.91 17.54
CA PRO A 609 -7.73 -2.20 16.80
C PRO A 609 -7.03 -1.01 16.17
N HIS A 610 -7.70 0.14 15.99
CA HIS A 610 -7.05 1.36 15.50
C HIS A 610 -6.10 1.98 16.54
N TYR A 611 -4.89 1.42 16.63
CA TYR A 611 -3.91 1.61 17.70
C TYR A 611 -3.02 2.86 17.55
N GLU A 612 -3.35 3.80 16.66
CA GLU A 612 -2.46 4.94 16.35
C GLU A 612 -2.46 6.04 17.44
N ASP A 613 -3.61 6.23 18.10
CA ASP A 613 -3.78 7.27 19.11
C ASP A 613 -3.12 6.90 20.43
N ARG A 614 -2.28 7.81 20.95
CA ARG A 614 -1.53 7.58 22.20
C ARG A 614 -2.44 7.31 23.39
N ALA A 615 -3.55 8.03 23.54
CA ALA A 615 -4.43 7.90 24.68
C ALA A 615 -5.22 6.57 24.63
N LEU A 616 -5.50 6.07 23.43
CA LEU A 616 -6.08 4.75 23.21
C LEU A 616 -5.07 3.62 23.45
N ARG A 617 -3.81 3.78 23.03
CA ARG A 617 -2.74 2.81 23.33
C ARG A 617 -2.55 2.60 24.82
N GLU A 618 -2.42 3.69 25.55
CA GLU A 618 -2.33 3.63 27.02
C GLU A 618 -3.57 2.97 27.61
N ARG A 619 -4.77 3.36 27.18
CA ARG A 619 -6.00 2.71 27.62
C ARG A 619 -6.03 1.21 27.32
N THR A 620 -5.56 0.80 26.15
CA THR A 620 -5.53 -0.62 25.75
C THR A 620 -4.56 -1.39 26.63
N LYS A 621 -3.37 -0.87 26.89
CA LYS A 621 -2.40 -1.44 27.83
C LYS A 621 -3.00 -1.62 29.24
N GLN A 622 -3.81 -0.64 29.69
CA GLN A 622 -4.52 -0.72 30.96
C GLN A 622 -5.63 -1.79 30.92
N VAL A 623 -6.48 -1.81 29.89
CA VAL A 623 -7.54 -2.84 29.75
C VAL A 623 -6.94 -4.24 29.65
N TYR A 624 -5.78 -4.41 29.03
CA TYR A 624 -5.11 -5.70 28.92
C TYR A 624 -4.54 -6.22 30.24
N GLN A 625 -4.51 -5.42 31.31
CA GLN A 625 -4.16 -5.89 32.65
C GLN A 625 -5.08 -7.01 33.17
N ILE A 626 -6.24 -7.24 32.53
CA ILE A 626 -7.06 -8.44 32.78
C ILE A 626 -6.32 -9.77 32.49
N TYR A 627 -5.29 -9.75 31.65
CA TYR A 627 -4.43 -10.91 31.37
C TYR A 627 -3.14 -10.91 32.20
N ALA A 628 -2.91 -9.90 33.04
CA ALA A 628 -1.72 -9.74 33.87
C ALA A 628 -1.90 -10.36 35.27
N ARG A 629 -0.80 -10.37 36.04
CA ARG A 629 -0.77 -10.77 37.45
C ARG A 629 -1.09 -9.58 38.36
N ARG A 630 -2.39 -9.36 38.64
CA ARG A 630 -2.93 -8.19 39.34
C ARG A 630 -4.08 -8.59 40.29
N THR A 631 -4.34 -7.76 41.30
CA THR A 631 -5.45 -7.96 42.24
C THR A 631 -6.81 -7.70 41.57
N PRO A 632 -7.90 -8.31 42.06
CA PRO A 632 -9.23 -8.04 41.52
C PRO A 632 -9.69 -6.59 41.74
N GLU A 633 -9.25 -5.93 42.81
CA GLU A 633 -9.55 -4.52 43.10
C GLU A 633 -8.89 -3.58 42.07
N ASP A 634 -7.62 -3.81 41.74
CA ASP A 634 -6.88 -3.00 40.77
C ASP A 634 -7.52 -3.11 39.38
N VAL A 635 -7.79 -4.34 38.95
CA VAL A 635 -8.41 -4.60 37.64
C VAL A 635 -9.83 -4.02 37.58
N HIS A 636 -10.62 -4.15 38.65
CA HIS A 636 -11.93 -3.52 38.73
C HIS A 636 -11.82 -2.00 38.61
N GLY A 637 -10.89 -1.37 39.33
CA GLY A 637 -10.61 0.06 39.26
C GLY A 637 -10.27 0.52 37.84
N ILE A 638 -9.37 -0.18 37.16
CA ILE A 638 -8.96 0.11 35.77
C ILE A 638 -10.16 0.04 34.82
N LEU A 639 -10.94 -1.06 34.86
CA LEU A 639 -12.09 -1.25 33.98
C LEU A 639 -13.18 -0.20 34.24
N ARG A 640 -13.43 0.16 35.51
CA ARG A 640 -14.35 1.25 35.88
C ARG A 640 -13.86 2.62 35.43
N ALA A 641 -12.55 2.86 35.42
CA ALA A 641 -11.96 4.09 34.88
C ALA A 641 -12.10 4.17 33.35
N ALA A 642 -12.01 3.04 32.65
CA ALA A 642 -12.31 2.94 31.20
C ALA A 642 -13.82 3.04 30.89
N GLY A 643 -14.68 2.90 31.89
CA GLY A 643 -16.13 2.97 31.76
C GLY A 643 -16.80 1.65 31.40
N ALA A 644 -16.10 0.53 31.53
CA ALA A 644 -16.64 -0.79 31.25
C ALA A 644 -17.79 -1.16 32.21
N GLU A 645 -18.81 -1.81 31.65
CA GLU A 645 -19.86 -2.51 32.41
C GLU A 645 -19.67 -4.02 32.37
N PHE A 646 -19.12 -4.52 31.26
CA PHE A 646 -18.82 -5.92 31.02
C PHE A 646 -17.35 -6.07 30.60
N VAL A 647 -16.75 -7.18 31.00
CA VAL A 647 -15.45 -7.63 30.51
C VAL A 647 -15.57 -9.02 29.92
N VAL A 648 -15.00 -9.21 28.73
CA VAL A 648 -14.91 -10.49 28.04
C VAL A 648 -13.49 -11.00 28.16
N LEU A 649 -13.35 -12.22 28.68
CA LEU A 649 -12.09 -12.95 28.77
C LEU A 649 -12.07 -14.08 27.77
N GLU A 650 -10.94 -14.19 27.07
CA GLU A 650 -10.70 -15.18 26.03
C GLU A 650 -9.68 -16.21 26.52
N ASP A 651 -10.07 -17.49 26.49
CA ASP A 651 -9.19 -18.58 26.93
C ASP A 651 -7.98 -18.73 25.99
N SER A 652 -8.15 -18.42 24.71
CA SER A 652 -7.07 -18.39 23.70
C SER A 652 -5.94 -17.43 24.06
N ILE A 653 -6.26 -16.30 24.72
CA ILE A 653 -5.28 -15.29 25.16
C ILE A 653 -4.75 -15.64 26.55
N CYS A 654 -5.63 -15.99 27.49
CA CYS A 654 -5.24 -16.29 28.86
C CYS A 654 -4.24 -17.47 28.92
N TYR A 655 -4.46 -18.50 28.08
CA TYR A 655 -3.62 -19.70 28.02
C TYR A 655 -2.74 -19.78 26.77
N GLU A 656 -2.52 -18.66 26.06
CA GLU A 656 -1.83 -18.62 24.77
C GLU A 656 -0.50 -19.40 24.71
N ARG A 657 -0.42 -20.41 23.84
CA ARG A 657 0.80 -21.23 23.62
C ARG A 657 1.42 -21.08 22.24
N ARG A 658 0.79 -20.32 21.34
CA ARG A 658 1.25 -20.18 19.94
C ARG A 658 2.59 -19.45 19.86
N HIS A 659 2.70 -18.31 20.53
CA HIS A 659 3.92 -17.52 20.55
C HIS A 659 4.95 -18.10 21.52
N SER A 660 6.23 -17.98 21.16
CA SER A 660 7.34 -18.31 22.05
C SER A 660 7.34 -17.41 23.29
N ARG A 661 7.96 -17.90 24.38
CA ARG A 661 8.21 -17.10 25.58
C ARG A 661 8.89 -15.78 25.21
N GLY A 662 8.39 -14.67 25.76
CA GLY A 662 8.81 -13.30 25.44
C GLY A 662 7.93 -12.60 24.40
N CYS A 663 7.06 -13.33 23.69
CA CYS A 663 6.16 -12.80 22.68
C CYS A 663 4.67 -13.14 22.88
N ARG A 664 4.31 -13.85 23.95
CA ARG A 664 2.91 -14.05 24.36
C ARG A 664 2.40 -12.75 24.99
N LEU A 665 1.12 -12.39 24.79
CA LEU A 665 0.60 -11.12 25.33
C LEU A 665 0.81 -10.99 26.85
N ARG A 666 0.62 -12.10 27.58
CA ARG A 666 0.88 -12.19 29.02
C ARG A 666 2.34 -11.89 29.40
N ASP A 667 3.31 -12.35 28.62
CA ASP A 667 4.72 -12.09 28.88
C ASP A 667 5.04 -10.60 28.68
N LEU A 668 4.44 -10.00 27.65
CA LEU A 668 4.60 -8.57 27.39
C LEU A 668 4.07 -7.73 28.56
N LEU A 669 2.94 -8.14 29.14
CA LEU A 669 2.35 -7.50 30.31
C LEU A 669 3.16 -7.75 31.58
N ASP A 670 3.71 -8.95 31.77
CA ASP A 670 4.55 -9.27 32.92
C ASP A 670 5.83 -8.42 32.89
N VAL A 671 6.54 -8.36 31.75
CA VAL A 671 7.72 -7.49 31.60
C VAL A 671 7.37 -6.01 31.77
N ALA A 672 6.24 -5.55 31.20
CA ALA A 672 5.80 -4.17 31.34
C ALA A 672 5.44 -3.79 32.79
N ASN A 673 5.10 -4.77 33.63
CA ASN A 673 4.83 -4.60 35.06
C ASN A 673 6.07 -4.87 35.94
N GLY A 674 7.22 -5.23 35.37
CA GLY A 674 8.43 -5.56 36.12
C GLY A 674 8.43 -6.98 36.71
N HIS A 675 7.57 -7.87 36.19
CA HIS A 675 7.43 -9.24 36.67
C HIS A 675 8.17 -10.26 35.80
N ILE A 676 8.60 -11.35 36.42
CA ILE A 676 9.17 -12.54 35.76
C ILE A 676 8.10 -13.21 34.88
N MET A 677 8.50 -13.63 33.66
CA MET A 677 7.62 -14.31 32.70
C MET A 677 7.42 -15.79 33.02
N ASP A 678 6.25 -16.34 32.67
CA ASP A 678 5.92 -17.75 32.87
C ASP A 678 6.81 -18.73 32.08
N GLY A 679 7.09 -19.89 32.66
CA GLY A 679 7.79 -21.00 32.01
C GLY A 679 9.32 -20.90 32.03
N PRO A 680 10.00 -21.96 31.58
CA PRO A 680 11.46 -22.03 31.62
C PRO A 680 12.11 -21.02 30.67
N GLY A 681 13.17 -20.37 31.13
CA GLY A 681 14.00 -19.47 30.34
C GLY A 681 14.60 -18.34 31.18
N GLU A 682 15.56 -17.63 30.60
CA GLU A 682 16.24 -16.51 31.25
C GLU A 682 15.30 -15.29 31.36
N ASN A 683 15.45 -14.51 32.42
CA ASN A 683 14.74 -13.26 32.64
C ASN A 683 15.77 -12.14 32.81
N ASP A 684 15.39 -10.92 32.45
CA ASP A 684 16.20 -9.75 32.79
C ASP A 684 16.39 -9.71 34.32
N ALA A 685 17.62 -9.40 34.77
CA ALA A 685 18.02 -9.51 36.17
C ALA A 685 17.24 -8.60 37.14
N ASP A 686 16.56 -7.57 36.62
CA ASP A 686 15.77 -6.61 37.37
C ASP A 686 14.28 -7.00 37.52
N LEU A 687 13.84 -8.11 36.91
CA LEU A 687 12.46 -8.59 37.03
C LEU A 687 12.24 -9.37 38.32
N VAL A 688 11.13 -9.09 39.00
CA VAL A 688 10.78 -9.72 40.29
C VAL A 688 9.63 -10.72 40.16
N PRO A 689 9.54 -11.74 41.04
CA PRO A 689 8.35 -12.59 41.10
C PRO A 689 7.10 -11.76 41.39
N ALA A 690 6.03 -11.97 40.64
CA ALA A 690 4.78 -11.27 40.86
C ALA A 690 4.12 -11.70 42.19
N PRO A 691 3.58 -10.76 42.98
CA PRO A 691 2.97 -11.05 44.28
C PRO A 691 1.59 -11.71 44.17
N HIS A 692 0.97 -11.66 42.99
CA HIS A 692 -0.38 -12.15 42.75
C HIS A 692 -0.41 -13.19 41.62
N PRO A 693 -1.39 -14.11 41.66
CA PRO A 693 -1.69 -14.98 40.53
C PRO A 693 -2.28 -14.20 39.34
N ARG A 694 -2.41 -14.87 38.20
CA ARG A 694 -2.92 -14.26 36.96
C ARG A 694 -4.42 -14.05 37.03
N PHE A 695 -4.88 -12.83 36.75
CA PHE A 695 -6.29 -12.45 36.93
C PHE A 695 -7.25 -13.30 36.09
N CYS A 696 -6.94 -13.52 34.81
CA CYS A 696 -7.82 -14.26 33.89
C CYS A 696 -8.01 -15.74 34.26
N GLU A 697 -7.10 -16.32 35.05
CA GLU A 697 -7.20 -17.68 35.57
C GLU A 697 -8.00 -17.68 36.88
N GLU A 698 -7.63 -16.82 37.83
CA GLU A 698 -8.20 -16.81 39.17
C GLU A 698 -9.64 -16.29 39.24
N ILE A 699 -10.06 -15.41 38.33
CA ILE A 699 -11.46 -14.98 38.31
C ILE A 699 -12.45 -16.15 38.11
N LYS A 700 -11.98 -17.29 37.59
CA LYS A 700 -12.78 -18.49 37.39
C LYS A 700 -12.98 -19.30 38.69
N SER A 701 -12.17 -19.08 39.72
CA SER A 701 -12.25 -19.81 41.00
C SER A 701 -13.39 -19.35 41.90
N ASP A 702 -14.17 -18.35 41.49
CA ASP A 702 -15.37 -17.83 42.17
C ASP A 702 -15.13 -17.47 43.67
N THR A 703 -13.90 -17.08 44.02
CA THR A 703 -13.54 -16.68 45.39
C THR A 703 -14.27 -15.39 45.83
N PRO A 704 -14.48 -15.15 47.14
CA PRO A 704 -15.22 -13.98 47.63
C PRO A 704 -14.65 -12.63 47.16
N ALA A 705 -13.33 -12.52 47.03
CA ALA A 705 -12.67 -11.31 46.53
C ALA A 705 -13.16 -10.94 45.11
N PHE A 706 -13.22 -11.92 44.20
CA PHE A 706 -13.67 -11.70 42.83
C PHE A 706 -15.18 -11.57 42.72
N THR A 707 -15.96 -12.45 43.39
CA THR A 707 -17.43 -12.42 43.31
C THR A 707 -18.03 -11.16 43.95
N SER A 708 -17.31 -10.48 44.84
CA SER A 708 -17.73 -9.18 45.38
C SER A 708 -17.68 -8.03 44.35
N LEU A 709 -16.83 -8.16 43.32
CA LEU A 709 -16.57 -7.14 42.30
C LEU A 709 -17.09 -7.51 40.90
N PHE A 710 -17.14 -8.80 40.59
CA PHE A 710 -17.49 -9.36 39.29
C PHE A 710 -18.61 -10.39 39.43
N THR A 711 -19.51 -10.46 38.43
CA THR A 711 -20.54 -11.49 38.34
C THR A 711 -20.44 -12.15 36.99
N ARG A 712 -20.20 -13.47 36.93
CA ARG A 712 -20.22 -14.20 35.67
C ARG A 712 -21.65 -14.21 35.11
N VAL A 713 -21.82 -13.76 33.87
CA VAL A 713 -23.15 -13.60 33.24
C VAL A 713 -23.29 -14.40 31.94
N PHE A 714 -22.17 -14.81 31.34
CA PHE A 714 -22.12 -15.69 30.19
C PHE A 714 -20.85 -16.53 30.23
N ARG A 715 -20.95 -17.77 29.72
CA ARG A 715 -19.82 -18.68 29.55
C ARG A 715 -20.14 -19.62 28.41
N ASN A 716 -19.21 -19.77 27.48
CA ASN A 716 -19.16 -20.91 26.57
C ASN A 716 -17.74 -21.50 26.56
N LYS A 717 -17.37 -22.26 25.52
CA LYS A 717 -16.07 -22.94 25.45
C LYS A 717 -14.90 -21.96 25.29
N THR A 718 -15.12 -20.82 24.63
CA THR A 718 -14.06 -19.86 24.28
C THR A 718 -14.10 -18.59 25.13
N PHE A 719 -15.30 -18.11 25.50
CA PHE A 719 -15.50 -16.81 26.11
C PHE A 719 -16.13 -16.90 27.51
N HIS A 720 -15.63 -16.06 28.40
CA HIS A 720 -16.21 -15.82 29.72
C HIS A 720 -16.54 -14.33 29.87
N VAL A 721 -17.81 -13.99 30.13
CA VAL A 721 -18.24 -12.60 30.33
C VAL A 721 -18.59 -12.34 31.78
N TYR A 722 -17.98 -11.30 32.34
CA TYR A 722 -18.24 -10.84 33.69
C TYR A 722 -18.83 -9.44 33.69
N LYS A 723 -19.91 -9.25 34.44
CA LYS A 723 -20.50 -7.94 34.73
C LYS A 723 -19.84 -7.33 35.95
N LEU A 724 -19.45 -6.06 35.84
CA LEU A 724 -18.82 -5.32 36.93
C LEU A 724 -19.88 -4.83 37.92
N LYS A 725 -19.71 -5.14 39.21
CA LYS A 725 -20.56 -4.61 40.28
C LYS A 725 -20.22 -3.14 40.55
N LYS A 726 -21.24 -2.30 40.74
CA LYS A 726 -21.06 -0.91 41.17
C LYS A 726 -20.60 -0.96 42.64
N GLY A 727 -19.40 -0.45 42.93
CA GLY A 727 -18.91 -0.37 44.30
C GLY A 727 -19.92 0.35 45.20
N LYS A 728 -20.19 -0.19 46.39
CA LYS A 728 -20.97 0.54 47.41
C LYS A 728 -20.23 1.86 47.66
N LYS A 729 -20.84 3.00 47.31
CA LYS A 729 -20.38 4.31 47.84
C LYS A 729 -20.33 4.12 49.35
N ARG A 730 -19.15 4.18 49.95
CA ARG A 730 -18.98 4.24 51.41
C ARG A 730 -19.82 5.44 51.85
N ALA A 731 -20.99 5.18 52.43
CA ALA A 731 -21.74 6.21 53.11
C ALA A 731 -20.79 6.79 54.15
N LYS A 732 -20.52 8.09 54.04
CA LYS A 732 -19.81 8.86 55.06
C LYS A 732 -20.51 8.55 56.39
N ALA A 733 -19.86 7.79 57.25
CA ALA A 733 -20.36 7.52 58.59
C ALA A 733 -20.37 8.87 59.32
N GLY A 734 -21.55 9.47 59.41
CA GLY A 734 -21.82 10.50 60.40
C GLY A 734 -22.05 9.83 61.75
N GLY A 735 -21.55 10.48 62.80
CA GLY A 735 -21.98 10.25 64.17
C GLY A 735 -20.92 9.67 65.10
N ALA A 736 -20.12 10.54 65.72
CA ALA A 736 -20.06 10.71 67.17
C ALA A 736 -18.83 11.55 67.57
N GLY A 737 -19.04 12.59 68.37
CA GLY A 737 -17.97 13.35 69.03
C GLY A 737 -18.03 14.87 68.82
N GLY A 738 -19.19 15.47 69.08
CA GLY A 738 -19.23 16.91 69.36
C GLY A 738 -18.64 17.15 70.75
N ALA A 739 -17.52 17.85 70.81
CA ALA A 739 -17.06 18.54 72.00
C ALA A 739 -16.97 20.03 71.64
N SER A 740 -17.74 20.80 72.39
CA SER A 740 -17.72 22.25 72.51
C SER A 740 -16.30 22.78 72.76
N ASP A 741 -15.98 23.91 72.15
CA ASP A 741 -15.62 25.12 72.91
C ASP A 741 -15.55 26.32 71.95
N GLY A 742 -16.27 27.38 72.32
CA GLY A 742 -16.21 28.68 71.67
C GLY A 742 -15.23 29.60 72.38
N HIS A 743 -14.68 30.56 71.65
CA HIS A 743 -14.67 31.97 72.06
C HIS A 743 -14.01 32.85 71.00
N ALA A 744 -14.65 34.01 70.78
CA ALA A 744 -14.22 35.24 70.11
C ALA A 744 -14.06 35.21 68.58
#